data_AF-A0A9P1DFY0-F1
#
_entry.id   AF-A0A9P1DFY0-F1
#
_cell.length_a   1.000
_cell.length_b   1.000
_cell.length_c   1.000
_cell.angle_alpha   90.00
_cell.angle_beta   90.00
_cell.angle_gamma   90.00
#
_symmetry.space_group_name_H-M   'P 1'
#
loop_
_entity.id
_entity.type
_entity.pdbx_description
1 polymer ?
#
loop_
_entity_poly.entity_id
_entity_poly.type
_entity_poly.pdbx_seq_one_letter_code
_entity_poly.pdbx_strand_id
1 'polypeptide(L)'
;MGFTDAVLAELRDGDVLSAEEKAHFVLAGFVKVRSAVSRSAADAAAEAVWAAAELQEQSCRRWPSSWERGDVMMKQQIPSDLLNSKKLHAALDDLLGSGRWSTEGLEDLGWAPMRFPASKLRCRTAKGTWDVEDTRVEAPCQYHLDGSWYQHRLFCPQQAIIICVILTDTAMGGAGTAVKLASHFHMAQHLVEAGEHGLDHASLCREAQALDVEQHPEYEIYCNAGDVLLLHPHLAHSSTTNVRFGRDVRLALTKRAYWTTGPATTSDSLMPVEFPLSWAATKRTRRELDIIVESARQAVTHIGDSSVIPWQTLKEELIEAPVATVEDVDARLAECAAFSSGSESGCSIDLGCLLLTTETLQHVVKVAASTDISKECCLGLARCGLGPAGSSALGRLLQAPLRLTRLLLQGNAMGDGGVVALLALAAETLRTVETLSLSSNELTEISLEALVDALGGGHGNLQCLKLNDNSIGPEGADALARLVSMPSLRHLELRSCPIKDEGILTLKENLESSHLEVLDLERTRLSDPAAVMLNDMLIEAFPFLRCLSLRACRITDQGAVPLLRATCGRSFQRLDLGRNFVGDGVIKAFADLLPDFEEGRGLEEPLLGTNQVTDAGIEMLYDGLVSCRGTVRFMNFTSNLLTSQSLQRMTAFLDLCCSKKELPLWGLDLTYNDMSVKSVQQFRAAVGRLSGTFSRSWQWERCFTAGCG
;
A
#
# COMPACT_ATOMS: atom_id res chain seq x y z
N MET A 1 11.58 -29.23 -0.58
CA MET A 1 11.88 -28.01 0.17
C MET A 1 12.48 -27.04 -0.81
N GLY A 2 11.86 -25.88 -0.99
CA GLY A 2 12.42 -24.80 -1.80
C GLY A 2 13.69 -24.24 -1.13
N PHE A 3 14.50 -23.50 -1.88
CA PHE A 3 15.69 -22.84 -1.31
C PHE A 3 15.31 -21.90 -0.15
N THR A 4 14.14 -21.25 -0.23
CA THR A 4 13.54 -20.46 0.85
C THR A 4 13.29 -21.27 2.13
N ASP A 5 12.69 -22.46 2.03
CA ASP A 5 12.43 -23.32 3.19
C ASP A 5 13.73 -23.76 3.88
N ALA A 6 14.79 -23.98 3.09
CA ALA A 6 16.10 -24.33 3.61
C ALA A 6 16.74 -23.16 4.37
N VAL A 7 16.68 -21.95 3.80
CA VAL A 7 17.17 -20.74 4.48
C VAL A 7 16.37 -20.45 5.75
N LEU A 8 15.04 -20.56 5.70
CA LEU A 8 14.18 -20.38 6.87
C LEU A 8 14.43 -21.43 7.97
N ALA A 9 14.74 -22.68 7.60
CA ALA A 9 15.06 -23.72 8.57
C ALA A 9 16.38 -23.46 9.32
N GLU A 10 17.31 -22.74 8.70
CA GLU A 10 18.60 -22.38 9.30
C GLU A 10 18.54 -21.07 10.11
N LEU A 11 17.64 -20.16 9.76
CA LEU A 11 17.46 -18.87 10.43
C LEU A 11 16.46 -18.97 11.60
N ARG A 12 16.90 -18.55 12.77
CA ARG A 12 16.04 -18.41 13.97
C ARG A 12 15.50 -16.99 14.07
N ASP A 13 14.45 -16.75 14.84
CA ASP A 13 14.04 -15.38 15.18
C ASP A 13 15.15 -14.62 15.92
N GLY A 14 15.28 -13.33 15.59
CA GLY A 14 16.26 -12.42 16.17
C GLY A 14 15.65 -11.53 17.26
N ASP A 15 16.46 -10.61 17.78
CA ASP A 15 15.98 -9.64 18.77
C ASP A 15 15.05 -8.59 18.15
N VAL A 16 15.28 -8.23 16.87
CA VAL A 16 14.47 -7.24 16.14
C VAL A 16 13.95 -7.79 14.82
N LEU A 17 14.77 -8.54 14.09
CA LEU A 17 14.40 -9.09 12.78
C LEU A 17 13.82 -10.50 12.92
N SER A 18 12.66 -10.75 12.32
CA SER A 18 12.07 -12.09 12.25
C SER A 18 12.91 -13.03 11.37
N ALA A 19 12.68 -14.34 11.48
CA ALA A 19 13.29 -15.32 10.58
C ALA A 19 12.98 -15.00 9.09
N GLU A 20 11.77 -14.55 8.78
CA GLU A 20 11.36 -14.15 7.42
C GLU A 20 12.07 -12.88 6.95
N GLU A 21 12.23 -11.88 7.81
CA GLU A 21 12.96 -10.64 7.47
C GLU A 21 14.44 -10.91 7.23
N LYS A 22 15.04 -11.83 8.01
CA LYS A 22 16.41 -12.31 7.77
C LYS A 22 16.51 -13.12 6.49
N ALA A 23 15.56 -14.00 6.20
CA ALA A 23 15.52 -14.75 4.95
C ALA A 23 15.37 -13.80 3.75
N HIS A 24 14.57 -12.75 3.88
CA HIS A 24 14.47 -11.70 2.87
C HIS A 24 15.80 -10.97 2.68
N PHE A 25 16.52 -10.62 3.74
CA PHE A 25 17.87 -10.06 3.61
C PHE A 25 18.82 -11.01 2.88
N VAL A 26 18.81 -12.30 3.22
CA VAL A 26 19.64 -13.32 2.56
C VAL A 26 19.32 -13.40 1.07
N LEU A 27 18.03 -13.49 0.70
CA LEU A 27 17.57 -13.75 -0.67
C LEU A 27 17.57 -12.49 -1.55
N ALA A 28 17.00 -11.40 -1.05
CA ALA A 28 16.82 -10.14 -1.78
C ALA A 28 18.02 -9.19 -1.64
N GLY A 29 18.81 -9.33 -0.56
CA GLY A 29 20.02 -8.55 -0.29
C GLY A 29 19.78 -7.24 0.46
N PHE A 30 18.56 -6.98 0.93
CA PHE A 30 18.24 -5.81 1.76
C PHE A 30 17.20 -6.15 2.82
N VAL A 31 17.04 -5.31 3.84
CA VAL A 31 15.91 -5.35 4.78
C VAL A 31 15.56 -3.94 5.25
N LYS A 32 14.26 -3.66 5.37
CA LYS A 32 13.74 -2.39 5.89
C LYS A 32 13.43 -2.52 7.38
N VAL A 33 14.20 -1.84 8.21
CA VAL A 33 13.96 -1.76 9.65
C VAL A 33 13.04 -0.57 9.94
N ARG A 34 11.74 -0.86 10.07
CA ARG A 34 10.71 0.18 10.25
C ARG A 34 10.89 0.92 11.57
N SER A 35 10.83 2.25 11.53
CA SER A 35 11.01 3.13 12.69
C SER A 35 12.24 2.73 13.51
N ALA A 36 13.33 2.37 12.83
CA ALA A 36 14.60 2.06 13.47
C ALA A 36 15.11 3.27 14.25
N VAL A 37 14.80 4.46 13.77
CA VAL A 37 15.10 5.73 14.43
C VAL A 37 13.80 6.47 14.69
N SER A 38 13.75 7.27 15.76
CA SER A 38 12.56 8.06 16.06
C SER A 38 12.32 9.10 14.95
N ARG A 39 11.05 9.35 14.62
CA ARG A 39 10.65 10.39 13.67
C ARG A 39 11.25 11.75 14.04
N SER A 40 11.17 12.13 15.33
CA SER A 40 11.74 13.39 15.83
C SER A 40 13.25 13.53 15.58
N ALA A 41 14.01 12.43 15.69
CA ALA A 41 15.44 12.47 15.42
C ALA A 41 15.73 12.53 13.92
N ALA A 42 14.94 11.83 13.10
CA ALA A 42 15.01 11.92 11.65
C ALA A 42 14.69 13.34 11.14
N ASP A 43 13.64 13.97 11.66
CA ASP A 43 13.26 15.36 11.33
C ASP A 43 14.36 16.36 11.75
N ALA A 44 14.92 16.21 12.95
CA ALA A 44 16.03 17.05 13.42
C ALA A 44 17.29 16.90 12.53
N ALA A 45 17.60 15.67 12.10
CA ALA A 45 18.69 15.42 11.17
C ALA A 45 18.38 15.98 9.76
N ALA A 46 17.13 15.91 9.30
CA ALA A 46 16.68 16.52 8.05
C ALA A 46 16.89 18.04 8.07
N GLU A 47 16.52 18.72 9.15
CA GLU A 47 16.76 20.16 9.33
C GLU A 47 18.25 20.50 9.33
N ALA A 48 19.09 19.68 9.96
CA ALA A 48 20.54 19.87 9.95
C ALA A 48 21.13 19.72 8.54
N VAL A 49 20.66 18.74 7.75
CA VAL A 49 21.04 18.57 6.34
C VAL A 49 20.60 19.78 5.53
N TRP A 50 19.39 20.28 5.71
CA TRP A 50 18.89 21.49 5.05
C TRP A 50 19.73 22.72 5.38
N ALA A 51 19.99 22.97 6.67
CA ALA A 51 20.80 24.11 7.10
C ALA A 51 22.22 24.06 6.51
N ALA A 52 22.82 22.86 6.43
CA ALA A 52 24.11 22.68 5.78
C ALA A 52 24.05 22.92 4.27
N ALA A 53 22.99 22.44 3.60
CA ALA A 53 22.79 22.63 2.18
C ALA A 53 22.62 24.12 1.81
N GLU A 54 21.86 24.89 2.60
CA GLU A 54 21.67 26.32 2.39
C GLU A 54 22.98 27.13 2.54
N LEU A 55 23.87 26.70 3.45
CA LEU A 55 25.18 27.33 3.67
C LEU A 55 26.17 27.00 2.55
N GLN A 56 26.20 25.75 2.09
CA GLN A 56 27.18 25.27 1.10
C GLN A 56 26.77 25.57 -0.34
N GLU A 57 25.47 25.59 -0.65
CA GLU A 57 24.96 25.72 -2.00
C GLU A 57 23.77 26.69 -2.02
N GLN A 58 24.04 27.97 -2.27
CA GLN A 58 23.05 29.06 -2.22
C GLN A 58 21.83 28.88 -3.16
N SER A 59 21.93 27.98 -4.14
CA SER A 59 20.86 27.54 -5.05
C SER A 59 19.96 26.44 -4.44
N CYS A 60 20.43 25.71 -3.42
CA CYS A 60 19.65 24.75 -2.64
C CYS A 60 18.75 25.47 -1.65
N ARG A 61 17.60 25.96 -2.12
CA ARG A 61 16.55 26.51 -1.27
C ARG A 61 15.40 25.52 -1.12
N ARG A 62 14.72 25.57 0.03
CA ARG A 62 13.52 24.78 0.35
C ARG A 62 12.32 25.00 -0.61
N TRP A 63 12.44 25.87 -1.63
CA TRP A 63 11.34 26.35 -2.48
C TRP A 63 11.50 25.94 -3.97
N PRO A 64 10.41 25.52 -4.67
CA PRO A 64 10.48 24.85 -5.99
C PRO A 64 11.00 25.67 -7.17
N SER A 65 10.87 27.00 -7.15
CA SER A 65 11.16 27.84 -8.32
C SER A 65 12.64 28.10 -8.57
N SER A 66 13.54 27.57 -7.74
CA SER A 66 15.00 27.80 -7.82
C SER A 66 15.82 26.53 -8.04
N TRP A 67 15.19 25.37 -8.29
CA TRP A 67 15.90 24.10 -8.42
C TRP A 67 16.50 23.94 -9.83
N GLU A 68 17.83 23.99 -9.92
CA GLU A 68 18.55 23.81 -11.18
C GLU A 68 19.17 22.41 -11.32
N ARG A 69 19.15 21.59 -10.25
CA ARG A 69 19.76 20.25 -10.15
C ARG A 69 18.79 19.24 -9.51
N GLY A 70 18.94 17.97 -9.91
CA GLY A 70 18.06 16.87 -9.47
C GLY A 70 18.59 16.14 -8.25
N ASP A 71 19.87 16.37 -7.95
CA ASP A 71 20.56 15.74 -6.87
C ASP A 71 21.69 16.59 -6.32
N VAL A 72 21.80 16.52 -5.00
CA VAL A 72 22.82 17.22 -4.23
C VAL A 72 23.32 16.28 -3.17
N MET A 73 24.64 16.13 -3.09
CA MET A 73 25.28 15.21 -2.16
C MET A 73 26.09 16.03 -1.16
N MET A 74 25.65 16.03 0.10
CA MET A 74 26.30 16.80 1.17
C MET A 74 27.11 15.88 2.08
N LYS A 75 28.32 16.32 2.45
CA LYS A 75 29.13 15.68 3.50
C LYS A 75 29.05 16.53 4.76
N GLN A 76 28.34 16.06 5.79
CA GLN A 76 28.06 16.84 6.99
C GLN A 76 28.08 15.96 8.26
N GLN A 77 28.38 16.59 9.40
CA GLN A 77 28.28 15.94 10.70
C GLN A 77 26.81 15.83 11.09
N ILE A 78 26.35 14.61 11.33
CA ILE A 78 24.96 14.31 11.67
C ILE A 78 24.93 13.83 13.12
N PRO A 79 23.86 14.16 13.89
CA PRO A 79 23.77 13.77 15.29
C PRO A 79 24.05 12.27 15.49
N SER A 80 25.02 11.95 16.35
CA SER A 80 25.39 10.58 16.71
C SER A 80 24.21 9.78 17.24
N ASP A 81 23.26 10.45 17.89
CA ASP A 81 22.09 9.84 18.51
C ASP A 81 21.14 9.20 17.50
N LEU A 82 21.16 9.68 16.25
CA LEU A 82 20.41 9.09 15.14
C LEU A 82 20.85 7.63 14.87
N LEU A 83 22.16 7.38 15.00
CA LEU A 83 22.79 6.09 14.68
C LEU A 83 23.05 5.22 15.92
N ASN A 84 22.83 5.75 17.13
CA ASN A 84 22.91 5.03 18.39
C ASN A 84 21.57 4.38 18.80
N SER A 85 20.63 4.23 17.86
CA SER A 85 19.37 3.56 18.14
C SER A 85 19.60 2.10 18.54
N LYS A 86 19.06 1.72 19.70
CA LYS A 86 19.05 0.32 20.16
C LYS A 86 18.43 -0.63 19.14
N LYS A 87 17.38 -0.18 18.45
CA LYS A 87 16.68 -0.99 17.44
C LYS A 87 17.55 -1.21 16.19
N LEU A 88 18.27 -0.17 15.76
CA LEU A 88 19.23 -0.29 14.65
C LEU A 88 20.38 -1.24 15.01
N HIS A 89 20.95 -1.10 16.21
CA HIS A 89 22.07 -1.94 16.67
C HIS A 89 21.65 -3.40 16.81
N ALA A 90 20.48 -3.67 17.38
CA ALA A 90 19.95 -5.04 17.47
C ALA A 90 19.66 -5.65 16.09
N ALA A 91 19.16 -4.87 15.13
CA ALA A 91 19.00 -5.34 13.75
C ALA A 91 20.35 -5.64 13.08
N LEU A 92 21.40 -4.85 13.36
CA LEU A 92 22.76 -5.14 12.89
C LEU A 92 23.34 -6.39 13.57
N ASP A 93 23.09 -6.60 14.87
CA ASP A 93 23.45 -7.82 15.59
C ASP A 93 22.76 -9.05 14.99
N ASP A 94 21.49 -8.95 14.61
CA ASP A 94 20.75 -10.02 13.94
C ASP A 94 21.33 -10.40 12.57
N LEU A 95 21.95 -9.44 11.85
CA LEU A 95 22.53 -9.66 10.52
C LEU A 95 24.01 -10.03 10.53
N LEU A 96 24.81 -9.44 11.44
CA LEU A 96 26.28 -9.53 11.48
C LEU A 96 26.80 -10.39 12.62
N GLY A 97 26.02 -10.52 13.70
CA GLY A 97 26.38 -11.20 14.94
C GLY A 97 26.86 -10.22 16.00
N SER A 98 26.39 -10.41 17.23
CA SER A 98 26.76 -9.52 18.33
C SER A 98 28.27 -9.50 18.57
N GLY A 99 28.85 -8.30 18.66
CA GLY A 99 30.29 -8.07 18.81
C GLY A 99 31.12 -8.29 17.54
N ARG A 100 30.50 -8.58 16.39
CA ARG A 100 31.21 -8.82 15.10
C ARG A 100 31.28 -7.60 14.18
N TRP A 101 30.81 -6.45 14.64
CA TRP A 101 30.84 -5.19 13.90
C TRP A 101 31.20 -3.99 14.80
N SER A 102 31.61 -2.89 14.17
CA SER A 102 32.14 -1.69 14.83
C SER A 102 31.27 -0.46 14.55
N THR A 103 31.13 0.40 15.56
CA THR A 103 30.51 1.72 15.45
C THR A 103 31.46 2.79 14.90
N GLU A 104 32.76 2.51 14.72
CA GLU A 104 33.74 3.48 14.20
C GLU A 104 33.29 4.09 12.86
N GLY A 105 32.57 3.33 12.02
CA GLY A 105 32.01 3.82 10.76
C GLY A 105 30.74 4.68 10.87
N LEU A 106 30.09 4.69 12.03
CA LEU A 106 28.91 5.50 12.30
C LEU A 106 29.27 6.94 12.69
N GLU A 107 30.46 7.14 13.26
CA GLU A 107 30.93 8.43 13.79
C GLU A 107 31.51 9.37 12.69
N ASP A 108 31.93 8.81 11.56
CA ASP A 108 32.46 9.56 10.42
C ASP A 108 31.45 10.51 9.77
N LEU A 109 31.90 11.55 9.06
CA LEU A 109 30.99 12.38 8.25
C LEU A 109 30.25 11.52 7.20
N GLY A 110 28.93 11.54 7.25
CA GLY A 110 28.09 10.78 6.31
C GLY A 110 27.78 11.54 5.03
N TRP A 111 27.33 10.80 4.03
CA TRP A 111 26.77 11.37 2.81
C TRP A 111 25.26 11.50 2.93
N ALA A 112 24.76 12.71 2.72
CA ALA A 112 23.33 13.01 2.73
C ALA A 112 22.85 13.31 1.30
N PRO A 113 22.41 12.30 0.54
CA PRO A 113 21.77 12.53 -0.75
C PRO A 113 20.45 13.27 -0.57
N MET A 114 20.34 14.41 -1.23
CA MET A 114 19.12 15.18 -1.41
C MET A 114 18.64 14.98 -2.85
N ARG A 115 17.44 14.45 -3.05
CA ARG A 115 16.86 14.22 -4.38
C ARG A 115 15.63 15.09 -4.56
N PHE A 116 15.75 16.06 -5.47
CA PHE A 116 14.71 17.03 -5.76
C PHE A 116 13.78 16.50 -6.86
N PRO A 117 12.47 16.79 -6.78
CA PRO A 117 11.52 16.63 -7.88
C PRO A 117 12.08 17.05 -9.25
N ALA A 118 11.92 16.20 -10.25
CA ALA A 118 12.31 16.48 -11.62
C ALA A 118 11.36 17.53 -12.23
N SER A 119 11.73 18.81 -12.09
CA SER A 119 11.14 19.90 -12.89
C SER A 119 12.25 20.70 -13.55
N LYS A 120 12.49 20.46 -14.86
CA LYS A 120 13.50 21.13 -15.70
C LYS A 120 14.93 21.09 -15.16
N LEU A 121 15.58 19.94 -15.26
CA LEU A 121 17.00 19.80 -14.92
C LEU A 121 17.89 20.50 -15.96
N ARG A 122 18.86 21.31 -15.51
CA ARG A 122 19.94 21.79 -16.39
C ARG A 122 21.11 20.82 -16.33
N CYS A 123 21.44 20.17 -17.44
CA CYS A 123 22.63 19.34 -17.56
C CYS A 123 23.80 20.18 -18.10
N ARG A 124 25.02 19.85 -17.66
CA ARG A 124 26.24 20.48 -18.19
C ARG A 124 26.72 19.65 -19.36
N THR A 125 26.70 20.20 -20.57
CA THR A 125 27.17 19.50 -21.76
C THR A 125 28.67 19.20 -21.64
N ALA A 126 29.17 18.26 -22.44
CA ALA A 126 30.61 17.97 -22.53
C ALA A 126 31.47 19.20 -22.90
N LYS A 127 30.84 20.30 -23.36
CA LYS A 127 31.47 21.59 -23.68
C LYS A 127 31.38 22.63 -22.55
N GLY A 128 30.81 22.26 -21.41
CA GLY A 128 30.72 23.11 -20.22
C GLY A 128 29.58 24.13 -20.23
N THR A 129 28.67 24.09 -21.20
CA THR A 129 27.45 24.92 -21.25
C THR A 129 26.30 24.28 -20.49
N TRP A 130 25.42 25.10 -19.91
CA TRP A 130 24.22 24.66 -19.19
C TRP A 130 23.01 24.75 -20.12
N ASP A 131 22.45 23.60 -20.51
CA ASP A 131 21.22 23.54 -21.32
C ASP A 131 20.06 22.98 -20.49
N VAL A 132 18.84 23.48 -20.77
CA VAL A 132 17.59 22.93 -20.22
C VAL A 132 17.17 21.77 -21.12
N GLU A 133 17.55 20.54 -20.78
CA GLU A 133 16.95 19.37 -21.41
C GLU A 133 15.63 19.05 -20.70
N ASP A 134 14.56 18.80 -21.46
CA ASP A 134 13.35 18.12 -20.96
C ASP A 134 13.73 16.65 -20.67
N THR A 135 14.54 16.44 -19.64
CA THR A 135 14.88 15.11 -19.13
C THR A 135 13.76 14.64 -18.21
N ARG A 136 12.56 14.49 -18.77
CA ARG A 136 11.63 13.51 -18.23
C ARG A 136 12.22 12.13 -18.54
N VAL A 137 13.13 11.73 -17.65
CA VAL A 137 13.49 10.34 -17.35
C VAL A 137 14.13 9.57 -18.52
N GLU A 138 15.40 9.86 -18.81
CA GLU A 138 16.22 8.97 -19.64
C GLU A 138 17.59 8.60 -19.04
N ALA A 139 17.93 9.07 -17.83
CA ALA A 139 19.13 8.53 -17.18
C ALA A 139 18.78 7.14 -16.61
N PRO A 140 19.32 6.03 -17.17
CA PRO A 140 19.16 4.73 -16.54
C PRO A 140 19.66 4.80 -15.09
N CYS A 141 18.99 4.07 -14.18
CA CYS A 141 19.47 3.92 -12.81
C CYS A 141 20.95 3.53 -12.85
N GLN A 142 21.79 4.33 -12.18
CA GLN A 142 23.23 4.11 -12.12
C GLN A 142 23.50 3.12 -10.98
N TYR A 143 23.33 1.84 -11.28
CA TYR A 143 23.52 0.78 -10.31
C TYR A 143 25.01 0.66 -9.96
N HIS A 144 25.30 0.66 -8.67
CA HIS A 144 26.65 0.59 -8.15
C HIS A 144 26.72 -0.21 -6.84
N LEU A 145 27.94 -0.44 -6.38
CA LEU A 145 28.27 -0.99 -5.07
C LEU A 145 29.19 0.01 -4.36
N ASP A 146 29.00 0.22 -3.06
CA ASP A 146 29.84 1.15 -2.29
C ASP A 146 31.24 0.59 -2.04
N GLY A 147 32.28 1.39 -2.31
CA GLY A 147 33.66 0.97 -2.03
C GLY A 147 34.74 1.57 -2.92
N SER A 148 34.60 2.80 -3.40
CA SER A 148 35.53 3.40 -4.37
C SER A 148 36.98 3.61 -3.89
N TRP A 149 37.23 3.41 -2.59
CA TRP A 149 38.53 3.62 -1.93
C TRP A 149 39.28 2.32 -1.62
N TYR A 150 38.81 1.16 -2.08
CA TYR A 150 39.53 -0.11 -1.92
C TYR A 150 39.29 -1.06 -3.09
N GLN A 151 40.09 -2.12 -3.16
CA GLN A 151 39.92 -3.19 -4.14
C GLN A 151 38.95 -4.24 -3.59
N HIS A 152 37.84 -4.46 -4.28
CA HIS A 152 36.80 -5.38 -3.85
C HIS A 152 37.29 -6.82 -4.02
N ARG A 153 37.15 -7.61 -2.97
CA ARG A 153 37.38 -9.06 -2.98
C ARG A 153 36.14 -9.73 -2.43
N LEU A 154 36.04 -11.05 -2.52
CA LEU A 154 34.93 -11.75 -1.86
C LEU A 154 34.88 -11.39 -0.36
N PHE A 155 36.05 -11.19 0.25
CA PHE A 155 36.21 -10.63 1.58
C PHE A 155 37.27 -9.54 1.60
N CYS A 156 36.90 -8.35 2.04
CA CYS A 156 37.86 -7.37 2.53
C CYS A 156 37.32 -6.67 3.79
N PRO A 157 38.17 -6.35 4.78
CA PRO A 157 37.75 -5.68 6.02
C PRO A 157 37.04 -4.33 5.80
N GLN A 158 37.29 -3.69 4.67
CA GLN A 158 36.71 -2.39 4.31
C GLN A 158 35.30 -2.49 3.71
N GLN A 159 34.83 -3.69 3.36
CA GLN A 159 33.42 -3.92 3.02
C GLN A 159 32.57 -3.72 4.26
N ALA A 160 31.37 -3.16 4.10
CA ALA A 160 30.50 -2.84 5.22
C ALA A 160 29.04 -3.00 4.79
N ILE A 161 28.16 -3.35 5.72
CA ILE A 161 26.73 -3.20 5.48
C ILE A 161 26.44 -1.72 5.28
N ILE A 162 25.66 -1.41 4.24
CA ILE A 162 25.25 -0.05 3.93
C ILE A 162 24.00 0.25 4.75
N ILE A 163 24.04 1.33 5.50
CA ILE A 163 22.95 1.82 6.33
C ILE A 163 22.41 3.07 5.65
N CYS A 164 21.20 2.98 5.08
CA CYS A 164 20.51 4.13 4.50
C CYS A 164 19.39 4.57 5.46
N VAL A 165 19.63 5.64 6.21
CA VAL A 165 18.64 6.25 7.12
C VAL A 165 17.79 7.23 6.33
N ILE A 166 16.47 7.05 6.39
CA ILE A 166 15.53 7.88 5.65
C ILE A 166 15.08 9.03 6.55
N LEU A 167 15.29 10.26 6.10
CA LEU A 167 15.08 11.48 6.90
C LEU A 167 13.78 12.20 6.57
N THR A 168 13.24 11.99 5.36
CA THR A 168 11.93 12.49 4.95
C THR A 168 11.05 11.33 4.47
N ASP A 169 9.73 11.46 4.63
CA ASP A 169 8.81 10.49 4.08
C ASP A 169 8.98 10.43 2.55
N THR A 170 9.18 9.22 2.04
CA THR A 170 9.25 8.96 0.60
C THR A 170 8.09 8.06 0.25
N ALA A 171 7.43 8.37 -0.86
CA ALA A 171 6.37 7.54 -1.39
C ALA A 171 6.69 7.18 -2.85
N MET A 172 5.86 6.32 -3.46
CA MET A 172 6.07 5.78 -4.80
C MET A 172 6.47 6.87 -5.82
N GLY A 173 7.61 6.72 -6.50
CA GLY A 173 8.16 7.71 -7.45
C GLY A 173 8.87 8.91 -6.80
N GLY A 174 9.01 8.92 -5.48
CA GLY A 174 9.66 9.97 -4.68
C GLY A 174 11.16 9.76 -4.46
N ALA A 175 11.87 9.23 -5.47
CA ALA A 175 13.32 8.97 -5.45
C ALA A 175 13.80 7.88 -4.48
N GLY A 176 13.04 6.81 -4.26
CA GLY A 176 13.41 5.69 -3.40
C GLY A 176 14.75 5.01 -3.73
N THR A 177 15.12 4.03 -2.92
CA THR A 177 16.32 3.21 -3.19
C THR A 177 15.95 2.09 -4.16
N ALA A 178 16.51 2.13 -5.37
CA ALA A 178 16.41 1.04 -6.33
C ALA A 178 17.41 -0.06 -6.00
N VAL A 179 16.99 -1.31 -6.14
CA VAL A 179 17.83 -2.49 -5.96
C VAL A 179 17.59 -3.50 -7.08
N LYS A 180 18.65 -4.23 -7.46
CA LYS A 180 18.54 -5.43 -8.29
C LYS A 180 18.50 -6.66 -7.40
N LEU A 181 17.36 -7.36 -7.35
CA LEU A 181 17.17 -8.50 -6.45
C LEU A 181 18.21 -9.60 -6.68
N ALA A 182 18.68 -10.20 -5.58
CA ALA A 182 19.67 -11.27 -5.56
C ALA A 182 21.00 -10.96 -6.28
N SER A 183 21.24 -9.70 -6.66
CA SER A 183 22.47 -9.28 -7.35
C SER A 183 23.72 -9.53 -6.52
N HIS A 184 23.60 -9.56 -5.20
CA HIS A 184 24.71 -9.81 -4.29
C HIS A 184 25.27 -11.23 -4.35
N PHE A 185 24.47 -12.24 -4.74
CA PHE A 185 25.00 -13.58 -5.05
C PHE A 185 25.82 -13.55 -6.34
N HIS A 186 25.32 -12.86 -7.37
CA HIS A 186 25.99 -12.72 -8.65
C HIS A 186 27.30 -11.94 -8.52
N MET A 187 27.28 -10.81 -7.80
CA MET A 187 28.48 -10.00 -7.53
C MET A 187 29.50 -10.77 -6.70
N ALA A 188 29.07 -11.54 -5.70
CA ALA A 188 29.96 -12.41 -4.93
C ALA A 188 30.63 -13.48 -5.82
N GLN A 189 29.91 -14.06 -6.79
CA GLN A 189 30.47 -15.02 -7.73
C GLN A 189 31.58 -14.41 -8.61
N HIS A 190 31.37 -13.20 -9.16
CA HIS A 190 32.43 -12.50 -9.92
C HIS A 190 33.69 -12.25 -9.09
N LEU A 191 33.52 -11.94 -7.81
CA LEU A 191 34.64 -11.73 -6.90
C LEU A 191 35.39 -13.03 -6.57
N VAL A 192 34.71 -14.18 -6.55
CA VAL A 192 35.35 -15.50 -6.47
C VAL A 192 36.18 -15.78 -7.73
N GLU A 193 35.63 -15.47 -8.90
CA GLU A 193 36.30 -15.67 -10.20
C GLU A 193 37.53 -14.76 -10.34
N ALA A 194 37.46 -13.52 -9.84
CA ALA A 194 38.58 -12.58 -9.79
C ALA A 194 39.68 -12.99 -8.80
N GLY A 195 39.36 -13.83 -7.81
CA GLY A 195 40.29 -14.35 -6.81
C GLY A 195 40.99 -13.25 -5.99
N GLU A 196 42.24 -13.49 -5.61
CA GLU A 196 43.03 -12.57 -4.77
C GLU A 196 43.29 -11.19 -5.40
N HIS A 197 43.21 -11.10 -6.73
CA HIS A 197 43.32 -9.82 -7.42
C HIS A 197 42.08 -8.97 -7.19
N GLY A 198 40.90 -9.57 -7.02
CA GLY A 198 39.66 -8.82 -6.84
C GLY A 198 39.30 -7.92 -8.04
N LEU A 199 38.33 -7.03 -7.84
CA LEU A 199 37.87 -6.08 -8.84
C LEU A 199 38.02 -4.65 -8.30
N ASP A 200 38.42 -3.72 -9.17
CA ASP A 200 38.30 -2.30 -8.87
C ASP A 200 36.83 -1.84 -8.92
N HIS A 201 36.54 -0.73 -8.25
CA HIS A 201 35.17 -0.20 -8.14
C HIS A 201 34.52 0.09 -9.50
N ALA A 202 35.27 0.61 -10.49
CA ALA A 202 34.70 0.91 -11.80
C ALA A 202 34.33 -0.36 -12.56
N SER A 203 35.14 -1.41 -12.45
CA SER A 203 34.84 -2.73 -13.00
C SER A 203 33.59 -3.33 -12.35
N LEU A 204 33.49 -3.27 -11.03
CA LEU A 204 32.34 -3.80 -10.29
C LEU A 204 31.03 -3.04 -10.62
N CYS A 205 31.08 -1.71 -10.74
CA CYS A 205 29.93 -0.92 -11.15
C CYS A 205 29.50 -1.23 -12.60
N ARG A 206 30.45 -1.54 -13.51
CA ARG A 206 30.09 -2.01 -14.86
C ARG A 206 29.33 -3.33 -14.82
N GLU A 207 29.77 -4.28 -13.99
CA GLU A 207 29.07 -5.56 -13.80
C GLU A 207 27.66 -5.34 -13.21
N ALA A 208 27.53 -4.51 -12.17
CA ALA A 208 26.23 -4.17 -11.58
C ALA A 208 25.26 -3.55 -12.59
N GLN A 209 25.77 -2.64 -13.43
CA GLN A 209 24.99 -2.00 -14.49
C GLN A 209 24.56 -3.02 -15.56
N ALA A 210 25.44 -3.96 -15.92
CA ALA A 210 25.22 -4.95 -16.97
C ALA A 210 24.31 -6.12 -16.56
N LEU A 211 23.94 -6.25 -15.28
CA LEU A 211 23.00 -7.28 -14.83
C LEU A 211 21.66 -7.18 -15.57
N ASP A 212 21.27 -8.30 -16.17
CA ASP A 212 20.00 -8.46 -16.89
C ASP A 212 18.81 -8.29 -15.95
N VAL A 213 17.83 -7.47 -16.33
CA VAL A 213 16.63 -7.17 -15.54
C VAL A 213 15.67 -8.36 -15.46
N GLU A 214 15.66 -9.24 -16.48
CA GLU A 214 14.88 -10.48 -16.44
C GLU A 214 15.43 -11.45 -15.39
N GLN A 215 16.75 -11.46 -15.19
CA GLN A 215 17.41 -12.31 -14.20
C GLN A 215 17.55 -11.63 -12.84
N HIS A 216 17.61 -10.31 -12.79
CA HIS A 216 17.73 -9.53 -11.57
C HIS A 216 16.73 -8.37 -11.60
N PRO A 217 15.47 -8.64 -11.21
CA PRO A 217 14.42 -7.64 -11.19
C PRO A 217 14.80 -6.40 -10.43
N GLU A 218 14.41 -5.27 -10.98
CA GLU A 218 14.57 -3.98 -10.37
C GLU A 218 13.35 -3.65 -9.52
N TYR A 219 13.60 -3.24 -8.28
CA TYR A 219 12.57 -2.80 -7.35
C TYR A 219 12.96 -1.46 -6.76
N GLU A 220 11.98 -0.56 -6.64
CA GLU A 220 12.11 0.67 -5.85
C GLU A 220 11.57 0.44 -4.45
N ILE A 221 12.36 0.85 -3.45
CA ILE A 221 12.02 0.79 -2.04
C ILE A 221 11.80 2.22 -1.56
N TYR A 222 10.57 2.53 -1.17
CA TYR A 222 10.24 3.77 -0.46
C TYR A 222 9.99 3.50 1.03
N CYS A 223 10.15 4.52 1.83
CA CYS A 223 10.31 4.44 3.29
C CYS A 223 9.78 5.72 3.95
N ASN A 224 9.33 5.61 5.20
CA ASN A 224 8.97 6.77 6.01
C ASN A 224 10.20 7.34 6.71
N ALA A 225 10.11 8.60 7.15
CA ALA A 225 11.13 9.22 7.98
C ALA A 225 11.34 8.41 9.28
N GLY A 226 12.61 8.07 9.56
CA GLY A 226 13.01 7.22 10.68
C GLY A 226 13.11 5.73 10.35
N ASP A 227 12.65 5.29 9.17
CA ASP A 227 12.98 3.96 8.66
C ASP A 227 14.46 3.90 8.28
N VAL A 228 15.05 2.71 8.43
CA VAL A 228 16.43 2.43 7.99
C VAL A 228 16.42 1.25 7.04
N LEU A 229 17.02 1.45 5.88
CA LEU A 229 17.25 0.40 4.89
C LEU A 229 18.68 -0.12 5.03
N LEU A 230 18.81 -1.41 5.38
CA LEU A 230 20.08 -2.10 5.48
C LEU A 230 20.32 -2.87 4.18
N LEU A 231 21.42 -2.60 3.48
CA LEU A 231 21.78 -3.26 2.23
C LEU A 231 23.02 -4.14 2.42
N HIS A 232 22.98 -5.32 1.81
CA HIS A 232 24.13 -6.19 1.71
C HIS A 232 25.27 -5.48 0.95
N PRO A 233 26.55 -5.63 1.36
CA PRO A 233 27.68 -4.91 0.75
C PRO A 233 27.85 -5.14 -0.76
N HIS A 234 27.37 -6.30 -1.23
CA HIS A 234 27.45 -6.72 -2.62
C HIS A 234 26.16 -6.48 -3.42
N LEU A 235 25.15 -5.84 -2.83
CA LEU A 235 23.89 -5.57 -3.54
C LEU A 235 24.09 -4.40 -4.51
N ALA A 236 23.76 -4.64 -5.79
CA ALA A 236 23.66 -3.57 -6.77
C ALA A 236 22.44 -2.70 -6.44
N HIS A 237 22.71 -1.42 -6.13
CA HIS A 237 21.69 -0.47 -5.75
C HIS A 237 21.92 0.88 -6.42
N SER A 238 20.87 1.68 -6.46
CA SER A 238 20.90 3.04 -6.97
C SER A 238 19.84 3.88 -6.27
N SER A 239 19.84 5.18 -6.50
CA SER A 239 18.69 6.03 -6.21
C SER A 239 17.89 6.23 -7.49
N THR A 240 16.57 6.20 -7.39
CA THR A 240 15.69 6.51 -8.51
C THR A 240 15.57 8.03 -8.69
N THR A 241 15.08 8.45 -9.86
CA THR A 241 14.72 9.84 -10.12
C THR A 241 13.48 10.21 -9.32
N ASN A 242 13.43 11.42 -8.76
CA ASN A 242 12.21 11.94 -8.15
C ASN A 242 11.25 12.40 -9.25
N VAL A 243 10.21 11.63 -9.53
CA VAL A 243 9.26 11.90 -10.62
C VAL A 243 7.97 12.56 -10.14
N ARG A 244 7.87 12.85 -8.84
CA ARG A 244 6.72 13.55 -8.25
C ARG A 244 6.77 15.05 -8.55
N PHE A 245 5.65 15.64 -8.95
CA PHE A 245 5.51 17.09 -9.05
C PHE A 245 5.21 17.70 -7.68
N GLY A 246 6.14 18.43 -7.07
CA GLY A 246 5.89 18.99 -5.74
C GLY A 246 7.11 19.48 -4.96
N ARG A 247 6.99 19.48 -3.63
CA ARG A 247 8.02 19.92 -2.68
C ARG A 247 8.79 18.75 -2.03
N ASP A 248 8.45 17.51 -2.37
CA ASP A 248 8.88 16.33 -1.63
C ASP A 248 10.30 15.96 -2.01
N VAL A 249 11.27 16.59 -1.35
CA VAL A 249 12.68 16.27 -1.47
C VAL A 249 12.96 15.03 -0.63
N ARG A 250 13.47 13.97 -1.25
CA ARG A 250 14.00 12.85 -0.50
C ARG A 250 15.31 13.27 0.14
N LEU A 251 15.36 13.18 1.46
CA LEU A 251 16.57 13.24 2.25
C LEU A 251 16.83 11.87 2.83
N ALA A 252 18.03 11.37 2.56
CA ALA A 252 18.53 10.18 3.21
C ALA A 252 19.95 10.42 3.69
N LEU A 253 20.42 9.54 4.54
CA LEU A 253 21.78 9.50 5.03
C LEU A 253 22.35 8.10 4.78
N THR A 254 23.50 8.03 4.11
CA THR A 254 24.22 6.79 3.90
C THR A 254 25.41 6.68 4.87
N LYS A 255 25.45 5.56 5.60
CA LYS A 255 26.46 5.18 6.60
C LYS A 255 26.86 3.72 6.41
N ARG A 256 27.87 3.28 7.16
CA ARG A 256 28.47 1.94 7.03
C ARG A 256 28.67 1.29 8.40
N ALA A 257 28.36 0.01 8.50
CA ALA A 257 28.70 -0.86 9.63
C ALA A 257 29.84 -1.81 9.21
N TYR A 258 31.04 -1.57 9.75
CA TYR A 258 32.22 -2.37 9.43
C TYR A 258 32.31 -3.63 10.28
N TRP A 259 32.81 -4.70 9.69
CA TRP A 259 33.09 -5.95 10.40
C TRP A 259 34.33 -5.79 11.27
N THR A 260 34.26 -6.28 12.51
CA THR A 260 35.45 -6.43 13.37
C THR A 260 36.11 -7.79 13.18
N THR A 261 35.34 -8.77 12.70
CA THR A 261 35.80 -10.12 12.40
C THR A 261 35.42 -10.49 10.97
N GLY A 262 36.34 -11.11 10.23
CA GLY A 262 36.06 -11.52 8.85
C GLY A 262 34.87 -12.49 8.80
N PRO A 263 34.00 -12.38 7.78
CA PRO A 263 32.84 -13.26 7.65
C PRO A 263 33.26 -14.72 7.42
N ALA A 264 32.51 -15.65 7.99
CA ALA A 264 32.74 -17.09 7.84
C ALA A 264 32.27 -17.57 6.46
N THR A 265 33.05 -18.45 5.83
CA THR A 265 32.70 -19.05 4.52
C THR A 265 32.38 -20.53 4.58
N THR A 266 32.76 -21.21 5.66
CA THR A 266 32.73 -22.67 5.79
C THR A 266 32.24 -23.14 7.16
N SER A 267 31.35 -22.38 7.82
CA SER A 267 30.82 -22.67 9.16
C SER A 267 29.36 -23.12 9.13
N ASP A 268 28.95 -24.00 10.05
CA ASP A 268 27.55 -24.43 10.25
C ASP A 268 26.68 -23.36 10.97
N SER A 269 27.25 -22.19 11.27
CA SER A 269 26.57 -21.08 11.97
C SER A 269 26.81 -19.76 11.25
N LEU A 270 26.44 -19.70 9.96
CA LEU A 270 26.52 -18.48 9.16
C LEU A 270 25.54 -17.43 9.68
N MET A 271 25.99 -16.18 9.73
CA MET A 271 25.12 -15.02 9.90
C MET A 271 24.46 -14.68 8.55
N PRO A 272 23.27 -14.02 8.53
CA PRO A 272 22.53 -13.72 7.29
C PRO A 272 23.38 -13.13 6.15
N VAL A 273 24.26 -12.20 6.48
CA VAL A 273 25.14 -11.52 5.52
C VAL A 273 26.24 -12.43 4.93
N GLU A 274 26.51 -13.59 5.53
CA GLU A 274 27.57 -14.52 5.12
C GLU A 274 27.07 -15.58 4.14
N PHE A 275 25.75 -15.86 4.11
CA PHE A 275 25.13 -16.84 3.21
C PHE A 275 25.50 -16.65 1.74
N PRO A 276 25.39 -15.44 1.17
CA PRO A 276 25.72 -15.21 -0.25
C PRO A 276 27.21 -15.44 -0.54
N LEU A 277 28.07 -15.14 0.44
CA LEU A 277 29.51 -15.26 0.32
C LEU A 277 29.96 -16.73 0.40
N SER A 278 29.38 -17.49 1.32
CA SER A 278 29.57 -18.94 1.42
C SER A 278 29.05 -19.66 0.17
N TRP A 279 27.87 -19.28 -0.32
CA TRP A 279 27.31 -19.80 -1.56
C TRP A 279 28.28 -19.62 -2.74
N ALA A 280 28.80 -18.41 -2.93
CA ALA A 280 29.75 -18.10 -4.00
C ALA A 280 31.06 -18.91 -3.87
N ALA A 281 31.59 -19.06 -2.66
CA ALA A 281 32.82 -19.83 -2.41
C ALA A 281 32.72 -21.31 -2.82
N THR A 282 31.51 -21.87 -2.85
CA THR A 282 31.27 -23.27 -3.26
C THR A 282 31.18 -23.51 -4.77
N LYS A 283 31.41 -22.47 -5.61
CA LYS A 283 31.39 -22.55 -7.10
C LYS A 283 30.11 -23.20 -7.66
N ARG A 284 28.97 -22.85 -7.08
CA ARG A 284 27.64 -23.33 -7.50
C ARG A 284 27.25 -22.84 -8.89
N THR A 285 26.29 -23.52 -9.50
CA THR A 285 25.93 -23.39 -10.92
C THR A 285 24.95 -22.24 -11.19
N ARG A 286 24.92 -21.76 -12.44
CA ARG A 286 23.95 -20.75 -12.92
C ARG A 286 22.50 -21.11 -12.59
N ARG A 287 22.13 -22.39 -12.73
CA ARG A 287 20.79 -22.91 -12.45
C ARG A 287 20.38 -22.73 -10.98
N GLU A 288 21.34 -22.80 -10.04
CA GLU A 288 21.05 -22.56 -8.63
C GLU A 288 20.83 -21.08 -8.34
N LEU A 289 21.53 -20.18 -9.06
CA LEU A 289 21.29 -18.74 -8.96
C LEU A 289 19.88 -18.38 -9.44
N ASP A 290 19.41 -18.98 -10.54
CA ASP A 290 18.04 -18.74 -11.04
C ASP A 290 16.97 -19.13 -9.99
N ILE A 291 17.19 -20.22 -9.25
CA ILE A 291 16.31 -20.64 -8.15
C ILE A 291 16.31 -19.62 -7.01
N ILE A 292 17.49 -19.06 -6.68
CA ILE A 292 17.62 -18.03 -5.65
C ILE A 292 16.90 -16.75 -6.07
N VAL A 293 17.06 -16.32 -7.32
CA VAL A 293 16.36 -15.14 -7.86
C VAL A 293 14.85 -15.33 -7.75
N GLU A 294 14.34 -16.49 -8.17
CA GLU A 294 12.90 -16.77 -8.10
C GLU A 294 12.41 -16.80 -6.65
N SER A 295 13.21 -17.40 -5.75
CA SER A 295 12.94 -17.38 -4.31
C SER A 295 12.93 -15.96 -3.74
N ALA A 296 13.82 -15.08 -4.21
CA ALA A 296 13.86 -13.67 -3.82
C ALA A 296 12.63 -12.89 -4.32
N ARG A 297 12.19 -13.13 -5.57
CA ARG A 297 10.94 -12.57 -6.11
C ARG A 297 9.74 -12.95 -5.24
N GLN A 298 9.65 -14.23 -4.87
CA GLN A 298 8.60 -14.74 -4.01
C GLN A 298 8.68 -14.15 -2.61
N ALA A 299 9.88 -14.04 -2.02
CA ALA A 299 10.06 -13.44 -0.70
C ALA A 299 9.63 -11.96 -0.67
N VAL A 300 9.96 -11.18 -1.71
CA VAL A 300 9.56 -9.76 -1.82
C VAL A 300 8.05 -9.62 -1.93
N THR A 301 7.40 -10.47 -2.74
CA THR A 301 5.94 -10.45 -2.91
C THR A 301 5.18 -10.97 -1.68
N HIS A 302 5.71 -11.98 -1.00
CA HIS A 302 5.07 -12.63 0.15
C HIS A 302 5.07 -11.76 1.42
N ILE A 303 6.11 -10.93 1.62
CA ILE A 303 6.20 -10.04 2.78
C ILE A 303 5.12 -8.94 2.76
N GLY A 304 4.44 -8.74 1.62
CA GLY A 304 3.27 -7.86 1.53
C GLY A 304 3.60 -6.41 1.91
N ASP A 305 4.87 -6.01 1.81
CA ASP A 305 5.30 -4.65 2.02
C ASP A 305 4.98 -3.84 0.78
N SER A 306 3.88 -3.09 0.82
CA SER A 306 3.47 -2.21 -0.27
C SER A 306 4.53 -1.15 -0.61
N SER A 307 5.56 -0.99 0.24
CA SER A 307 6.66 -0.06 0.03
C SER A 307 7.76 -0.53 -0.92
N VAL A 308 7.63 -1.74 -1.47
CA VAL A 308 8.58 -2.34 -2.41
C VAL A 308 7.83 -2.63 -3.70
N ILE A 309 8.12 -1.88 -4.76
CA ILE A 309 7.36 -1.92 -6.01
C ILE A 309 8.29 -2.30 -7.17
N PRO A 310 7.86 -3.19 -8.09
CA PRO A 310 8.63 -3.46 -9.31
C PRO A 310 8.86 -2.16 -10.08
N TRP A 311 10.12 -1.87 -10.41
CA TRP A 311 10.49 -0.63 -11.09
C TRP A 311 9.81 -0.49 -12.46
N GLN A 312 9.56 -1.60 -13.16
CA GLN A 312 8.83 -1.60 -14.44
C GLN A 312 7.38 -1.10 -14.28
N THR A 313 6.67 -1.53 -13.23
CA THR A 313 5.32 -1.02 -12.91
C THR A 313 5.35 0.48 -12.65
N LEU A 314 6.34 0.97 -11.89
CA LEU A 314 6.52 2.40 -11.68
C LEU A 314 6.80 3.15 -12.99
N LYS A 315 7.62 2.55 -13.87
CA LYS A 315 7.99 3.13 -15.16
C LYS A 315 6.78 3.32 -16.05
N GLU A 316 5.92 2.32 -16.11
CA GLU A 316 4.66 2.36 -16.88
C GLU A 316 3.62 3.29 -16.23
N GLU A 317 3.50 3.32 -14.90
CA GLU A 317 2.45 4.06 -14.19
C GLU A 317 2.73 5.55 -13.95
N LEU A 318 3.99 5.97 -13.82
CA LEU A 318 4.37 7.34 -13.44
C LEU A 318 5.36 8.02 -14.38
N ILE A 319 6.20 7.25 -15.08
CA ILE A 319 7.32 7.79 -15.87
C ILE A 319 6.96 7.96 -17.34
N GLU A 320 6.28 6.98 -17.93
CA GLU A 320 5.90 6.99 -19.34
C GLU A 320 4.56 7.70 -19.62
N ALA A 321 3.88 8.22 -18.59
CA ALA A 321 2.72 9.07 -18.78
C ALA A 321 3.17 10.41 -19.39
N PRO A 322 2.77 10.76 -20.64
CA PRO A 322 3.11 12.05 -21.20
C PRO A 322 2.45 13.17 -20.36
N VAL A 323 3.17 14.26 -20.11
CA VAL A 323 2.52 15.51 -19.65
C VAL A 323 1.55 15.90 -20.74
N ALA A 324 0.27 15.91 -20.39
CA ALA A 324 -0.79 16.15 -21.34
C ALA A 324 -0.61 17.54 -21.94
N THR A 325 -0.64 17.63 -23.27
CA THR A 325 -0.83 18.90 -23.97
C THR A 325 -2.31 19.29 -23.95
N VAL A 326 -2.63 20.49 -24.43
CA VAL A 326 -4.02 20.90 -24.63
C VAL A 326 -4.72 19.97 -25.63
N GLU A 327 -4.01 19.51 -26.67
CA GLU A 327 -4.54 18.57 -27.66
C GLU A 327 -4.85 17.19 -27.05
N ASP A 328 -4.00 16.68 -26.14
CA ASP A 328 -4.25 15.42 -25.44
C ASP A 328 -5.50 15.51 -24.56
N VAL A 329 -5.65 16.65 -23.87
CA VAL A 329 -6.84 16.95 -23.07
C VAL A 329 -8.09 17.05 -23.96
N ASP A 330 -8.01 17.77 -25.09
CA ASP A 330 -9.13 17.91 -26.03
C ASP A 330 -9.52 16.57 -26.67
N ALA A 331 -8.54 15.72 -27.00
CA ALA A 331 -8.80 14.37 -27.50
C ALA A 331 -9.55 13.53 -26.46
N ARG A 332 -9.11 13.58 -25.19
CA ARG A 332 -9.78 12.86 -24.10
C ARG A 332 -11.17 13.40 -23.78
N LEU A 333 -11.34 14.72 -23.85
CA LEU A 333 -12.64 15.37 -23.70
C LEU A 333 -13.59 15.00 -24.84
N ALA A 334 -13.09 14.85 -26.08
CA ALA A 334 -13.87 14.38 -27.21
C ALA A 334 -14.32 12.92 -27.05
N GLU A 335 -13.47 12.05 -26.50
CA GLU A 335 -13.85 10.67 -26.12
C GLU A 335 -14.97 10.66 -25.07
N CYS A 336 -14.82 11.48 -24.02
CA CYS A 336 -15.82 11.65 -22.97
C CYS A 336 -17.16 12.16 -23.53
N ALA A 337 -17.11 13.13 -24.45
CA ALA A 337 -18.28 13.69 -25.11
C ALA A 337 -18.98 12.67 -26.01
N ALA A 338 -18.21 11.88 -26.78
CA ALA A 338 -18.75 10.80 -27.62
C ALA A 338 -19.49 9.75 -26.77
N PHE A 339 -18.95 9.39 -25.61
CA PHE A 339 -19.59 8.46 -24.67
C PHE A 339 -20.88 9.04 -24.07
N SER A 340 -20.90 10.33 -23.75
CA SER A 340 -22.08 11.02 -23.20
C SER A 340 -23.24 11.19 -24.22
N SER A 341 -22.95 11.12 -25.53
CA SER A 341 -23.97 11.28 -26.58
C SER A 341 -24.99 10.11 -26.68
N GLY A 342 -24.71 8.98 -26.01
CA GLY A 342 -25.56 7.78 -26.03
C GLY A 342 -26.41 7.56 -24.76
N SER A 343 -26.29 8.40 -23.74
CA SER A 343 -27.02 8.25 -22.47
C SER A 343 -27.62 9.58 -22.01
N GLU A 344 -28.83 9.57 -21.45
CA GLU A 344 -29.51 10.77 -20.93
C GLU A 344 -28.81 11.39 -19.69
N SER A 345 -27.71 10.80 -19.22
CA SER A 345 -27.03 11.13 -17.96
C SER A 345 -25.73 11.91 -18.14
N GLY A 346 -25.75 13.20 -17.78
CA GLY A 346 -24.57 13.98 -17.33
C GLY A 346 -23.45 14.29 -18.34
N CYS A 347 -22.56 15.21 -17.96
CA CYS A 347 -21.25 15.39 -18.59
C CYS A 347 -20.17 14.83 -17.64
N SER A 348 -19.50 13.74 -18.02
CA SER A 348 -18.41 13.17 -17.22
C SER A 348 -17.09 13.48 -17.91
N ILE A 349 -16.26 14.33 -17.28
CA ILE A 349 -14.90 14.63 -17.72
C ILE A 349 -13.98 13.72 -16.89
N ASP A 350 -13.41 12.69 -17.52
CA ASP A 350 -12.43 11.81 -16.87
C ASP A 350 -11.07 11.93 -17.56
N LEU A 351 -10.15 12.59 -16.86
CA LEU A 351 -8.77 12.83 -17.27
C LEU A 351 -7.78 12.05 -16.39
N GLY A 352 -8.26 11.00 -15.72
CA GLY A 352 -7.42 10.17 -14.88
C GLY A 352 -6.15 9.68 -15.60
N CYS A 353 -5.05 9.65 -14.86
CA CYS A 353 -3.72 9.23 -15.31
C CYS A 353 -3.06 10.14 -16.37
N LEU A 354 -3.62 11.32 -16.66
CA LEU A 354 -2.93 12.37 -17.42
C LEU A 354 -2.20 13.30 -16.46
N LEU A 355 -0.88 13.47 -16.65
CA LEU A 355 -0.12 14.45 -15.88
C LEU A 355 -0.49 15.87 -16.32
N LEU A 356 -1.17 16.60 -15.44
CA LEU A 356 -1.71 17.93 -15.75
C LEU A 356 -0.77 19.03 -15.26
N THR A 357 -0.48 19.98 -16.14
CA THR A 357 0.17 21.24 -15.78
C THR A 357 -0.87 22.26 -15.33
N THR A 358 -0.44 23.41 -14.82
CA THR A 358 -1.37 24.52 -14.54
C THR A 358 -2.09 25.00 -15.80
N GLU A 359 -1.43 24.99 -16.96
CA GLU A 359 -2.01 25.42 -18.23
C GLU A 359 -3.08 24.43 -18.70
N THR A 360 -2.80 23.13 -18.67
CA THR A 360 -3.80 22.14 -19.07
C THR A 360 -4.94 22.05 -18.06
N LEU A 361 -4.67 22.20 -16.76
CA LEU A 361 -5.72 22.30 -15.74
C LEU A 361 -6.63 23.52 -15.94
N GLN A 362 -6.08 24.66 -16.34
CA GLN A 362 -6.88 25.84 -16.71
C GLN A 362 -7.78 25.56 -17.91
N HIS A 363 -7.26 24.87 -18.92
CA HIS A 363 -8.04 24.47 -20.10
C HIS A 363 -9.17 23.52 -19.71
N VAL A 364 -8.88 22.50 -18.89
CA VAL A 364 -9.88 21.56 -18.36
C VAL A 364 -11.01 22.29 -17.66
N VAL A 365 -10.69 23.19 -16.73
CA VAL A 365 -11.73 23.90 -15.97
C VAL A 365 -12.49 24.88 -16.86
N LYS A 366 -11.84 25.49 -17.85
CA LYS A 366 -12.52 26.32 -18.85
C LYS A 366 -13.52 25.49 -19.67
N VAL A 367 -13.14 24.29 -20.09
CA VAL A 367 -14.06 23.37 -20.79
C VAL A 367 -15.20 22.93 -19.86
N ALA A 368 -14.90 22.55 -18.62
CA ALA A 368 -15.91 22.21 -17.61
C ALA A 368 -16.87 23.39 -17.34
N ALA A 369 -16.40 24.64 -17.39
CA ALA A 369 -17.25 25.82 -17.24
C ALA A 369 -18.11 26.12 -18.49
N SER A 370 -17.69 25.64 -19.66
CA SER A 370 -18.42 25.81 -20.93
C SER A 370 -19.42 24.70 -21.22
N THR A 371 -19.39 23.60 -20.46
CA THR A 371 -20.35 22.50 -20.60
C THR A 371 -21.69 22.88 -19.98
N ASP A 372 -22.78 22.33 -20.53
CA ASP A 372 -24.14 22.70 -20.17
C ASP A 372 -24.42 22.48 -18.68
N ILE A 373 -24.61 23.58 -17.95
CA ILE A 373 -24.77 23.69 -16.50
C ILE A 373 -26.07 23.00 -16.02
N SER A 374 -26.95 22.59 -16.95
CA SER A 374 -28.19 21.88 -16.65
C SER A 374 -28.02 20.37 -16.38
N LYS A 375 -26.85 19.78 -16.65
CA LYS A 375 -26.57 18.35 -16.47
C LYS A 375 -25.54 18.10 -15.36
N GLU A 376 -25.67 16.98 -14.65
CA GLU A 376 -24.69 16.56 -13.62
C GLU A 376 -23.28 16.51 -14.20
N CYS A 377 -22.33 17.19 -13.54
CA CYS A 377 -20.93 17.21 -13.96
C CYS A 377 -20.04 16.39 -13.01
N CYS A 378 -19.37 15.39 -13.57
CA CYS A 378 -18.35 14.60 -12.87
C CYS A 378 -16.97 15.04 -13.37
N LEU A 379 -16.10 15.49 -12.46
CA LEU A 379 -14.72 15.84 -12.77
C LEU A 379 -13.77 14.83 -12.13
N GLY A 380 -13.20 13.97 -12.97
CA GLY A 380 -12.20 12.96 -12.60
C GLY A 380 -10.79 13.42 -12.97
N LEU A 381 -9.95 13.65 -11.96
CA LEU A 381 -8.54 14.02 -12.08
C LEU A 381 -7.67 13.07 -11.25
N ALA A 382 -8.00 11.77 -11.24
CA ALA A 382 -7.24 10.78 -10.48
C ALA A 382 -5.83 10.63 -11.04
N ARG A 383 -4.80 10.58 -10.19
CA ARG A 383 -3.40 10.33 -10.58
C ARG A 383 -2.89 11.32 -11.63
N CYS A 384 -3.28 12.58 -11.52
CA CYS A 384 -2.89 13.65 -12.44
C CYS A 384 -1.64 14.44 -12.00
N GLY A 385 -1.01 14.04 -10.88
CA GLY A 385 0.22 14.68 -10.39
C GLY A 385 0.03 16.12 -9.94
N LEU A 386 -1.15 16.49 -9.40
CA LEU A 386 -1.44 17.88 -9.05
C LEU A 386 -0.49 18.46 -7.98
N GLY A 387 -0.18 17.68 -6.95
CA GLY A 387 0.57 18.14 -5.78
C GLY A 387 -0.13 19.32 -5.04
N PRO A 388 0.52 19.91 -4.03
CA PRO A 388 -0.05 21.03 -3.28
C PRO A 388 -0.31 22.29 -4.15
N ALA A 389 0.57 22.55 -5.12
CA ALA A 389 0.46 23.71 -6.00
C ALA A 389 -0.67 23.56 -7.03
N GLY A 390 -0.81 22.39 -7.65
CA GLY A 390 -1.91 22.07 -8.55
C GLY A 390 -3.24 22.03 -7.81
N SER A 391 -3.27 21.58 -6.55
CA SER A 391 -4.48 21.66 -5.69
C SER A 391 -4.93 23.10 -5.44
N SER A 392 -3.98 24.00 -5.16
CA SER A 392 -4.27 25.42 -4.99
C SER A 392 -4.73 26.07 -6.30
N ALA A 393 -4.14 25.66 -7.43
CA ALA A 393 -4.55 26.11 -8.76
C ALA A 393 -5.98 25.62 -9.08
N LEU A 394 -6.27 24.34 -8.84
CA LEU A 394 -7.59 23.76 -8.97
C LEU A 394 -8.59 24.51 -8.10
N GLY A 395 -8.27 24.77 -6.83
CA GLY A 395 -9.12 25.53 -5.93
C GLY A 395 -9.50 26.91 -6.46
N ARG A 396 -8.53 27.66 -7.01
CA ARG A 396 -8.80 28.94 -7.67
C ARG A 396 -9.68 28.81 -8.90
N LEU A 397 -9.48 27.75 -9.70
CA LEU A 397 -10.25 27.53 -10.91
C LEU A 397 -11.70 27.12 -10.61
N LEU A 398 -11.90 26.34 -9.55
CA LEU A 398 -13.21 25.93 -9.03
C LEU A 398 -13.95 27.06 -8.28
N GLN A 399 -13.42 28.29 -8.25
CA GLN A 399 -14.21 29.46 -7.86
C GLN A 399 -15.23 29.84 -8.94
N ALA A 400 -15.04 29.39 -10.18
CA ALA A 400 -16.06 29.51 -11.21
C ALA A 400 -17.31 28.70 -10.82
N PRO A 401 -18.53 29.19 -11.12
CA PRO A 401 -19.76 28.52 -10.74
C PRO A 401 -19.99 27.25 -11.57
N LEU A 402 -19.38 26.15 -11.13
CA LEU A 402 -19.56 24.82 -11.69
C LEU A 402 -20.59 24.07 -10.84
N ARG A 403 -21.51 23.35 -11.48
CA ARG A 403 -22.39 22.39 -10.81
C ARG A 403 -21.76 21.00 -10.85
N LEU A 404 -20.75 20.79 -10.00
CA LEU A 404 -20.09 19.49 -9.88
C LEU A 404 -20.86 18.61 -8.90
N THR A 405 -21.33 17.45 -9.36
CA THR A 405 -21.90 16.43 -8.46
C THR A 405 -20.85 15.47 -7.95
N ARG A 406 -19.77 15.24 -8.71
CA ARG A 406 -18.67 14.35 -8.33
C ARG A 406 -17.32 14.98 -8.61
N LEU A 407 -16.44 14.95 -7.61
CA LEU A 407 -15.05 15.42 -7.71
C LEU A 407 -14.11 14.30 -7.25
N LEU A 408 -13.35 13.74 -8.18
CA LEU A 408 -12.48 12.60 -7.95
C LEU A 408 -11.01 13.01 -8.10
N LEU A 409 -10.26 13.03 -6.99
CA LEU A 409 -8.90 13.57 -6.90
C LEU A 409 -7.90 12.55 -6.34
N GLN A 410 -8.14 11.25 -6.53
CA GLN A 410 -7.33 10.21 -5.90
C GLN A 410 -5.88 10.23 -6.39
N GLY A 411 -4.91 9.95 -5.53
CA GLY A 411 -3.54 9.69 -5.97
C GLY A 411 -2.80 10.91 -6.54
N ASN A 412 -3.07 12.11 -6.02
CA ASN A 412 -2.48 13.35 -6.53
C ASN A 412 -1.37 13.95 -5.65
N ALA A 413 -0.99 13.26 -4.57
CA ALA A 413 0.02 13.72 -3.61
C ALA A 413 -0.24 15.17 -3.14
N MET A 414 -1.51 15.49 -2.87
CA MET A 414 -1.91 16.87 -2.56
C MET A 414 -1.38 17.34 -1.20
N GLY A 415 -1.23 16.41 -0.25
CA GLY A 415 -0.91 16.70 1.15
C GLY A 415 -1.95 17.58 1.84
N ASP A 416 -1.80 17.77 3.15
CA ASP A 416 -2.76 18.58 3.92
C ASP A 416 -2.84 20.02 3.42
N GLY A 417 -1.69 20.66 3.16
CA GLY A 417 -1.67 22.04 2.69
C GLY A 417 -2.38 22.23 1.34
N GLY A 418 -2.30 21.24 0.44
CA GLY A 418 -2.99 21.28 -0.85
C GLY A 418 -4.50 21.13 -0.71
N VAL A 419 -4.95 20.18 0.11
CA VAL A 419 -6.39 19.95 0.36
C VAL A 419 -7.01 21.11 1.13
N VAL A 420 -6.35 21.63 2.17
CA VAL A 420 -6.80 22.82 2.90
C VAL A 420 -7.00 23.99 1.95
N ALA A 421 -6.03 24.24 1.05
CA ALA A 421 -6.14 25.31 0.06
C ALA A 421 -7.28 25.05 -0.94
N LEU A 422 -7.42 23.82 -1.43
CA LEU A 422 -8.52 23.44 -2.33
C LEU A 422 -9.88 23.71 -1.68
N LEU A 423 -10.09 23.21 -0.45
CA LEU A 423 -11.36 23.34 0.28
C LEU A 423 -11.70 24.80 0.57
N ALA A 424 -10.71 25.60 0.99
CA ALA A 424 -10.90 27.02 1.26
C ALA A 424 -11.23 27.83 -0.01
N LEU A 425 -10.63 27.48 -1.14
CA LEU A 425 -10.80 28.23 -2.39
C LEU A 425 -12.03 27.77 -3.20
N ALA A 426 -12.39 26.49 -3.15
CA ALA A 426 -13.48 25.89 -3.93
C ALA A 426 -14.80 25.74 -3.16
N ALA A 427 -14.96 26.42 -2.02
CA ALA A 427 -16.08 26.25 -1.10
C ALA A 427 -17.47 26.32 -1.76
N GLU A 428 -17.68 27.20 -2.74
CA GLU A 428 -18.95 27.36 -3.45
C GLU A 428 -19.27 26.16 -4.35
N THR A 429 -18.30 25.70 -5.15
CA THR A 429 -18.47 24.54 -6.03
C THR A 429 -18.70 23.25 -5.22
N LEU A 430 -18.00 23.10 -4.08
CA LEU A 430 -18.15 21.96 -3.19
C LEU A 430 -19.55 21.82 -2.59
N ARG A 431 -20.36 22.89 -2.53
CA ARG A 431 -21.77 22.81 -2.07
C ARG A 431 -22.65 21.94 -2.98
N THR A 432 -22.27 21.77 -4.23
CA THR A 432 -23.01 20.94 -5.19
C THR A 432 -22.52 19.50 -5.24
N VAL A 433 -21.36 19.22 -4.62
CA VAL A 433 -20.71 17.91 -4.70
C VAL A 433 -21.38 16.92 -3.77
N GLU A 434 -21.86 15.83 -4.36
CA GLU A 434 -22.44 14.68 -3.66
C GLU A 434 -21.41 13.59 -3.40
N THR A 435 -20.39 13.45 -4.27
CA THR A 435 -19.28 12.52 -4.08
C THR A 435 -17.93 13.22 -4.16
N LEU A 436 -17.16 13.17 -3.07
CA LEU A 436 -15.80 13.67 -3.00
C LEU A 436 -14.84 12.52 -2.72
N SER A 437 -13.83 12.37 -3.56
CA SER A 437 -12.80 11.36 -3.38
C SER A 437 -11.42 12.00 -3.28
N LEU A 438 -10.81 11.87 -2.11
CA LEU A 438 -9.49 12.39 -1.77
C LEU A 438 -8.54 11.24 -1.36
N SER A 439 -8.82 10.02 -1.79
CA SER A 439 -8.01 8.84 -1.46
C SER A 439 -6.55 8.96 -1.95
N SER A 440 -5.60 8.39 -1.23
CA SER A 440 -4.17 8.36 -1.60
C SER A 440 -3.58 9.75 -1.83
N ASN A 441 -3.82 10.69 -0.92
CA ASN A 441 -3.31 12.07 -1.00
C ASN A 441 -2.46 12.49 0.21
N GLU A 442 -2.04 11.53 1.03
CA GLU A 442 -1.16 11.77 2.19
C GLU A 442 -1.83 12.70 3.22
N LEU A 443 -3.13 12.51 3.43
CA LEU A 443 -3.93 13.34 4.34
C LEU A 443 -3.82 12.86 5.79
N THR A 444 -3.84 13.80 6.72
CA THR A 444 -3.81 13.57 8.17
C THR A 444 -5.07 14.15 8.84
N GLU A 445 -5.09 14.20 10.17
CA GLU A 445 -6.11 14.89 10.97
C GLU A 445 -6.30 16.36 10.58
N ILE A 446 -5.27 17.03 10.06
CA ILE A 446 -5.33 18.43 9.63
C ILE A 446 -6.33 18.59 8.48
N SER A 447 -6.28 17.68 7.50
CA SER A 447 -7.24 17.69 6.38
C SER A 447 -8.65 17.35 6.81
N LEU A 448 -8.82 16.50 7.83
CA LEU A 448 -10.14 16.20 8.38
C LEU A 448 -10.77 17.42 9.03
N GLU A 449 -10.02 18.17 9.83
CA GLU A 449 -10.52 19.42 10.41
C GLU A 449 -10.92 20.41 9.32
N ALA A 450 -10.09 20.56 8.28
CA ALA A 450 -10.41 21.40 7.15
C ALA A 450 -11.67 20.93 6.39
N LEU A 451 -11.88 19.62 6.27
CA LEU A 451 -13.12 19.06 5.72
C LEU A 451 -14.32 19.38 6.60
N VAL A 452 -14.19 19.26 7.92
CA VAL A 452 -15.28 19.60 8.84
C VAL A 452 -15.61 21.09 8.72
N ASP A 453 -14.62 21.97 8.68
CA ASP A 453 -14.83 23.41 8.56
C ASP A 453 -15.45 23.77 7.21
N ALA A 454 -14.96 23.16 6.12
CA ALA A 454 -15.47 23.39 4.78
C ALA A 454 -16.87 22.80 4.55
N LEU A 455 -17.29 21.80 5.33
CA LEU A 455 -18.58 21.13 5.18
C LEU A 455 -19.61 21.52 6.26
N GLY A 456 -19.15 21.94 7.44
CA GLY A 456 -19.95 22.23 8.63
C GLY A 456 -20.76 23.53 8.56
N GLY A 457 -20.43 24.45 7.65
CA GLY A 457 -21.19 25.69 7.40
C GLY A 457 -22.53 25.54 6.66
N GLY A 458 -23.11 24.34 6.58
CA GLY A 458 -24.37 24.07 5.84
C GLY A 458 -24.18 23.56 4.41
N HIS A 459 -23.09 22.83 4.12
CA HIS A 459 -22.71 22.36 2.78
C HIS A 459 -23.38 21.01 2.45
N GLY A 460 -24.72 20.99 2.51
CA GLY A 460 -25.54 19.81 2.80
C GLY A 460 -25.84 18.81 1.69
N ASN A 461 -24.98 18.63 0.68
CA ASN A 461 -25.23 17.64 -0.38
C ASN A 461 -24.23 16.48 -0.40
N LEU A 462 -23.11 16.55 0.34
CA LEU A 462 -22.11 15.48 0.31
C LEU A 462 -22.69 14.19 0.91
N GLN A 463 -22.84 13.18 0.07
CA GLN A 463 -23.37 11.85 0.40
C GLN A 463 -22.26 10.80 0.50
N CYS A 464 -21.19 10.94 -0.28
CA CYS A 464 -20.11 9.96 -0.37
C CYS A 464 -18.74 10.63 -0.22
N LEU A 465 -18.00 10.24 0.82
CA LEU A 465 -16.64 10.71 1.08
C LEU A 465 -15.68 9.52 1.07
N LYS A 466 -14.66 9.59 0.21
CA LYS A 466 -13.63 8.54 0.09
C LYS A 466 -12.26 9.06 0.50
N LEU A 467 -11.72 8.51 1.58
CA LEU A 467 -10.46 8.93 2.20
C LEU A 467 -9.44 7.79 2.31
N ASN A 468 -9.62 6.72 1.53
CA ASN A 468 -8.75 5.54 1.54
C ASN A 468 -7.26 5.88 1.37
N ASP A 469 -6.41 5.04 1.94
CA ASP A 469 -4.95 5.08 1.80
C ASP A 469 -4.36 6.46 2.14
N ASN A 470 -4.84 7.06 3.24
CA ASN A 470 -4.32 8.28 3.84
C ASN A 470 -3.76 8.00 5.24
N SER A 471 -3.00 8.96 5.78
CA SER A 471 -2.32 8.86 7.08
C SER A 471 -3.21 9.35 8.24
N ILE A 472 -4.51 9.09 8.19
CA ILE A 472 -5.46 9.49 9.23
C ILE A 472 -5.30 8.56 10.43
N GLY A 473 -4.77 9.10 11.54
CA GLY A 473 -4.57 8.41 12.81
C GLY A 473 -5.74 8.54 13.79
N PRO A 474 -5.60 7.98 15.02
CA PRO A 474 -6.57 8.18 16.10
C PRO A 474 -6.78 9.65 16.48
N GLU A 475 -5.79 10.51 16.24
CA GLU A 475 -5.84 11.96 16.50
C GLU A 475 -6.92 12.66 15.68
N GLY A 476 -7.31 12.12 14.53
CA GLY A 476 -8.38 12.64 13.67
C GLY A 476 -9.79 12.17 14.06
N ALA A 477 -9.94 11.37 15.11
CA ALA A 477 -11.22 10.73 15.44
C ALA A 477 -12.32 11.73 15.86
N ASP A 478 -11.95 12.84 16.51
CA ASP A 478 -12.91 13.90 16.86
C ASP A 478 -13.49 14.58 15.61
N ALA A 479 -12.62 14.92 14.66
CA ALA A 479 -13.03 15.43 13.35
C ALA A 479 -13.89 14.41 12.59
N LEU A 480 -13.55 13.11 12.65
CA LEU A 480 -14.39 12.05 12.09
C LEU A 480 -15.77 12.00 12.74
N ALA A 481 -15.88 12.12 14.08
CA ALA A 481 -17.16 12.14 14.78
C ALA A 481 -18.07 13.27 14.27
N ARG A 482 -17.49 14.46 14.07
CA ARG A 482 -18.20 15.62 13.49
C ARG A 482 -18.59 15.39 12.03
N LEU A 483 -17.74 14.77 11.22
CA LEU A 483 -18.06 14.42 9.82
C LEU A 483 -19.18 13.39 9.71
N VAL A 484 -19.12 12.30 10.48
CA VAL A 484 -20.13 11.23 10.39
C VAL A 484 -21.46 11.60 11.03
N SER A 485 -21.47 12.64 11.87
CA SER A 485 -22.70 13.26 12.39
C SER A 485 -23.45 14.09 11.34
N MET A 486 -22.82 14.40 10.19
CA MET A 486 -23.46 15.22 9.16
C MET A 486 -24.67 14.51 8.54
N PRO A 487 -25.83 15.19 8.42
CA PRO A 487 -27.08 14.56 8.01
C PRO A 487 -27.13 14.19 6.52
N SER A 488 -26.23 14.71 5.68
CA SER A 488 -26.15 14.38 4.26
C SER A 488 -25.28 13.15 3.97
N LEU A 489 -24.30 12.86 4.84
CA LEU A 489 -23.32 11.81 4.59
C LEU A 489 -23.97 10.43 4.74
N ARG A 490 -23.82 9.58 3.72
CA ARG A 490 -24.37 8.21 3.66
C ARG A 490 -23.27 7.17 3.52
N HIS A 491 -22.15 7.51 2.89
CA HIS A 491 -21.08 6.58 2.56
C HIS A 491 -19.73 7.17 2.94
N LEU A 492 -18.98 6.45 3.76
CA LEU A 492 -17.62 6.82 4.18
C LEU A 492 -16.66 5.63 3.97
N GLU A 493 -15.58 5.88 3.23
CA GLU A 493 -14.48 4.92 3.06
C GLU A 493 -13.20 5.44 3.70
N LEU A 494 -12.62 4.65 4.62
CA LEU A 494 -11.40 4.93 5.37
C LEU A 494 -10.40 3.76 5.28
N ARG A 495 -10.43 3.01 4.17
CA ARG A 495 -9.56 1.84 3.97
C ARG A 495 -8.09 2.23 4.15
N SER A 496 -7.31 1.39 4.85
CA SER A 496 -5.89 1.59 5.12
C SER A 496 -5.54 2.88 5.90
N CYS A 497 -6.49 3.56 6.54
CA CYS A 497 -6.20 4.66 7.44
C CYS A 497 -5.90 4.13 8.86
N PRO A 498 -4.77 4.45 9.50
CA PRO A 498 -4.39 3.87 10.80
C PRO A 498 -5.19 4.47 11.99
N ILE A 499 -6.53 4.36 11.96
CA ILE A 499 -7.45 4.86 13.00
C ILE A 499 -7.18 4.22 14.37
N LYS A 500 -6.86 2.91 14.40
CA LYS A 500 -6.63 2.09 15.61
C LYS A 500 -7.85 2.07 16.56
N ASP A 501 -7.72 1.31 17.64
CA ASP A 501 -8.78 1.15 18.63
C ASP A 501 -9.06 2.46 19.40
N GLU A 502 -8.03 3.28 19.64
CA GLU A 502 -8.17 4.58 20.32
C GLU A 502 -9.03 5.56 19.52
N GLY A 503 -8.93 5.52 18.18
CA GLY A 503 -9.76 6.34 17.31
C GLY A 503 -11.24 5.93 17.38
N ILE A 504 -11.53 4.62 17.44
CA ILE A 504 -12.91 4.13 17.61
C ILE A 504 -13.47 4.47 19.00
N LEU A 505 -12.65 4.41 20.05
CA LEU A 505 -13.05 4.86 21.38
C LEU A 505 -13.46 6.32 21.38
N THR A 506 -12.62 7.19 20.81
CA THR A 506 -12.90 8.63 20.70
C THR A 506 -14.15 8.88 19.85
N LEU A 507 -14.31 8.14 18.74
CA LEU A 507 -15.50 8.21 17.91
C LEU A 507 -16.77 7.82 18.69
N LYS A 508 -16.70 6.77 19.52
CA LYS A 508 -17.82 6.34 20.38
C LYS A 508 -18.18 7.40 21.42
N GLU A 509 -17.20 8.06 22.03
CA GLU A 509 -17.42 9.08 23.06
C GLU A 509 -18.05 10.36 22.49
N ASN A 510 -17.73 10.70 21.23
CA ASN A 510 -18.13 11.97 20.62
C ASN A 510 -19.25 11.85 19.56
N LEU A 511 -19.69 10.65 19.20
CA LEU A 511 -20.75 10.43 18.22
C LEU A 511 -22.10 10.13 18.87
N GLU A 512 -23.03 11.09 18.81
CA GLU A 512 -24.40 10.88 19.28
C GLU A 512 -25.25 10.08 18.29
N SER A 513 -25.22 10.44 17.01
CA SER A 513 -25.96 9.73 15.96
C SER A 513 -25.37 9.99 14.57
N SER A 514 -25.57 9.05 13.65
CA SER A 514 -25.10 9.14 12.28
C SER A 514 -26.16 8.70 11.28
N HIS A 515 -26.11 9.30 10.09
CA HIS A 515 -26.93 8.92 8.95
C HIS A 515 -26.20 8.01 7.95
N LEU A 516 -25.01 7.50 8.31
CA LEU A 516 -24.25 6.59 7.47
C LEU A 516 -25.03 5.30 7.20
N GLU A 517 -25.06 4.91 5.93
CA GLU A 517 -25.55 3.63 5.43
C GLU A 517 -24.39 2.67 5.16
N VAL A 518 -23.21 3.20 4.81
CA VAL A 518 -22.01 2.43 4.48
C VAL A 518 -20.79 3.01 5.18
N LEU A 519 -20.04 2.14 5.84
CA LEU A 519 -18.77 2.45 6.52
C LEU A 519 -17.73 1.37 6.17
N ASP A 520 -16.66 1.76 5.46
CA ASP A 520 -15.52 0.88 5.17
C ASP A 520 -14.31 1.26 6.03
N LEU A 521 -13.97 0.36 6.96
CA LEU A 521 -12.82 0.45 7.88
C LEU A 521 -11.80 -0.66 7.59
N GLU A 522 -11.74 -1.17 6.36
CA GLU A 522 -10.76 -2.18 5.98
C GLU A 522 -9.31 -1.74 6.30
N ARG A 523 -8.48 -2.64 6.86
CA ARG A 523 -7.05 -2.39 7.16
C ARG A 523 -6.78 -1.18 8.08
N THR A 524 -7.72 -0.77 8.91
CA THR A 524 -7.57 0.40 9.80
C THR A 524 -6.84 0.12 11.13
N ARG A 525 -6.20 -1.04 11.24
CA ARG A 525 -5.46 -1.54 12.43
C ARG A 525 -6.34 -1.75 13.67
N LEU A 526 -7.60 -2.09 13.48
CA LEU A 526 -8.52 -2.42 14.56
C LEU A 526 -8.31 -3.84 15.10
N SER A 527 -8.71 -4.04 16.35
CA SER A 527 -8.76 -5.35 17.02
C SER A 527 -10.11 -5.60 17.72
N ASP A 528 -10.23 -6.70 18.47
CA ASP A 528 -11.49 -7.10 19.12
C ASP A 528 -12.13 -6.02 20.03
N PRO A 529 -11.38 -5.24 20.84
CA PRO A 529 -11.96 -4.14 21.63
C PRO A 529 -12.66 -3.10 20.76
N ALA A 530 -12.08 -2.72 19.61
CA ALA A 530 -12.74 -1.81 18.67
C ALA A 530 -14.00 -2.43 18.06
N ALA A 531 -13.98 -3.72 17.74
CA ALA A 531 -15.17 -4.43 17.26
C ALA A 531 -16.31 -4.43 18.29
N VAL A 532 -15.99 -4.59 19.58
CA VAL A 532 -16.96 -4.48 20.69
C VAL A 532 -17.49 -3.06 20.82
N MET A 533 -16.64 -2.03 20.72
CA MET A 533 -17.10 -0.63 20.74
C MET A 533 -18.00 -0.31 19.54
N LEU A 534 -17.65 -0.80 18.35
CA LEU A 534 -18.48 -0.69 17.15
C LEU A 534 -19.83 -1.39 17.33
N ASN A 535 -19.88 -2.55 18.00
CA ASN A 535 -21.14 -3.19 18.35
C ASN A 535 -22.07 -2.26 19.16
N ASP A 536 -21.53 -1.58 20.17
CA ASP A 536 -22.33 -0.65 20.98
C ASP A 536 -22.82 0.52 20.12
N MET A 537 -21.92 1.08 19.29
CA MET A 537 -22.24 2.17 18.37
C MET A 537 -23.26 1.76 17.29
N LEU A 538 -23.26 0.51 16.83
CA LEU A 538 -24.26 0.02 15.90
C LEU A 538 -25.66 0.18 16.51
N ILE A 539 -25.80 -0.10 17.80
CA ILE A 539 -27.08 -0.03 18.52
C ILE A 539 -27.44 1.42 18.86
N GLU A 540 -26.47 2.22 19.29
CA GLU A 540 -26.70 3.55 19.88
C GLU A 540 -26.62 4.69 18.85
N ALA A 541 -25.65 4.64 17.93
CA ALA A 541 -25.24 5.77 17.11
C ALA A 541 -25.44 5.57 15.59
N PHE A 542 -25.54 4.33 15.09
CA PHE A 542 -25.65 4.03 13.65
C PHE A 542 -26.99 3.39 13.26
N PRO A 543 -28.14 4.06 13.40
CA PRO A 543 -29.45 3.45 13.14
C PRO A 543 -29.65 3.01 11.68
N PHE A 544 -29.05 3.72 10.72
CA PHE A 544 -29.22 3.50 9.28
C PHE A 544 -28.12 2.65 8.64
N LEU A 545 -27.08 2.25 9.38
CA LEU A 545 -25.96 1.52 8.79
C LEU A 545 -26.40 0.14 8.30
N ARG A 546 -26.09 -0.17 7.04
CA ARG A 546 -26.44 -1.42 6.37
C ARG A 546 -25.21 -2.18 5.87
N CYS A 547 -24.09 -1.49 5.69
CA CYS A 547 -22.85 -2.07 5.23
C CYS A 547 -21.70 -1.65 6.14
N LEU A 548 -21.05 -2.63 6.78
CA LEU A 548 -19.84 -2.42 7.56
C LEU A 548 -18.75 -3.35 7.04
N SER A 549 -17.59 -2.78 6.71
CA SER A 549 -16.39 -3.54 6.37
C SER A 549 -15.33 -3.34 7.44
N LEU A 550 -14.87 -4.45 7.99
CA LEU A 550 -13.73 -4.58 8.89
C LEU A 550 -12.73 -5.60 8.33
N ARG A 551 -12.69 -5.71 7.00
CA ARG A 551 -11.79 -6.62 6.29
C ARG A 551 -10.33 -6.33 6.68
N ALA A 552 -9.51 -7.38 6.76
CA ALA A 552 -8.09 -7.28 7.04
C ALA A 552 -7.75 -6.48 8.32
N CYS A 553 -8.60 -6.62 9.33
CA CYS A 553 -8.35 -6.19 10.70
C CYS A 553 -7.80 -7.38 11.52
N ARG A 554 -7.56 -7.19 12.82
CA ARG A 554 -7.10 -8.26 13.71
C ARG A 554 -8.26 -8.80 14.56
N ILE A 555 -9.41 -9.02 13.93
CA ILE A 555 -10.64 -9.43 14.64
C ILE A 555 -10.69 -10.96 14.74
N THR A 556 -11.07 -11.46 15.91
CA THR A 556 -11.35 -12.87 16.19
C THR A 556 -12.85 -13.09 16.43
N ASP A 557 -13.24 -14.31 16.78
CA ASP A 557 -14.62 -14.60 17.20
C ASP A 557 -15.08 -13.71 18.37
N GLN A 558 -14.16 -13.26 19.24
CA GLN A 558 -14.50 -12.41 20.39
C GLN A 558 -15.07 -11.05 19.97
N GLY A 559 -14.49 -10.41 18.95
CA GLY A 559 -14.99 -9.15 18.41
C GLY A 559 -16.12 -9.32 17.39
N ALA A 560 -16.07 -10.38 16.57
CA ALA A 560 -17.01 -10.58 15.48
C ALA A 560 -18.40 -11.08 15.92
N VAL A 561 -18.49 -11.94 16.94
CA VAL A 561 -19.79 -12.47 17.42
C VAL A 561 -20.73 -11.36 17.93
N PRO A 562 -20.27 -10.38 18.75
CA PRO A 562 -21.10 -9.24 19.14
C PRO A 562 -21.62 -8.45 17.95
N LEU A 563 -20.73 -8.05 17.02
CA LEU A 563 -21.11 -7.32 15.80
C LEU A 563 -22.19 -8.04 15.01
N LEU A 564 -22.03 -9.35 14.81
CA LEU A 564 -23.01 -10.16 14.12
C LEU A 564 -24.38 -10.11 14.80
N ARG A 565 -24.42 -10.26 16.13
CA ARG A 565 -25.68 -10.20 16.88
C ARG A 565 -26.35 -8.83 16.78
N ALA A 566 -25.58 -7.75 16.73
CA ALA A 566 -26.11 -6.40 16.53
C ALA A 566 -26.75 -6.19 15.14
N THR A 567 -26.47 -7.05 14.15
CA THR A 567 -27.15 -7.01 12.84
C THR A 567 -28.53 -7.69 12.84
N CYS A 568 -28.82 -8.54 13.85
CA CYS A 568 -30.07 -9.28 13.93
C CYS A 568 -31.28 -8.34 14.10
N GLY A 569 -32.40 -8.64 13.43
CA GLY A 569 -33.64 -7.85 13.50
C GLY A 569 -33.60 -6.51 12.75
N ARG A 570 -32.47 -6.17 12.11
CA ARG A 570 -32.25 -4.94 11.33
C ARG A 570 -32.18 -5.25 9.83
N SER A 571 -32.40 -4.24 9.00
CA SER A 571 -32.22 -4.36 7.54
C SER A 571 -30.74 -4.16 7.15
N PHE A 572 -29.86 -4.96 7.75
CA PHE A 572 -28.41 -4.92 7.55
C PHE A 572 -28.02 -5.80 6.36
N GLN A 573 -27.40 -5.19 5.34
CA GLN A 573 -27.13 -5.88 4.09
C GLN A 573 -25.81 -6.65 4.13
N ARG A 574 -24.72 -6.03 4.56
CA ARG A 574 -23.37 -6.61 4.40
C ARG A 574 -22.49 -6.37 5.61
N LEU A 575 -21.90 -7.45 6.13
CA LEU A 575 -20.85 -7.42 7.13
C LEU A 575 -19.62 -8.12 6.56
N ASP A 576 -18.58 -7.34 6.22
CA ASP A 576 -17.32 -7.88 5.71
C ASP A 576 -16.29 -8.02 6.84
N LEU A 577 -15.98 -9.26 7.17
CA LEU A 577 -14.96 -9.67 8.13
C LEU A 577 -13.87 -10.51 7.45
N GLY A 578 -13.70 -10.39 6.14
CA GLY A 578 -12.68 -11.16 5.42
C GLY A 578 -11.24 -10.82 5.85
N ARG A 579 -10.29 -11.73 5.64
CA ARG A 579 -8.87 -11.55 5.99
C ARG A 579 -8.65 -11.23 7.48
N ASN A 580 -9.44 -11.83 8.38
CA ASN A 580 -9.30 -11.69 9.83
C ASN A 580 -8.87 -13.04 10.45
N PHE A 581 -9.04 -13.19 11.76
CA PHE A 581 -8.79 -14.43 12.51
C PHE A 581 -10.11 -15.03 13.04
N VAL A 582 -11.18 -14.92 12.24
CA VAL A 582 -12.51 -15.45 12.58
C VAL A 582 -12.53 -16.97 12.38
N GLY A 583 -13.11 -17.70 13.34
CA GLY A 583 -13.25 -19.15 13.32
C GLY A 583 -14.70 -19.62 13.34
N ASP A 584 -14.90 -20.86 13.77
CA ASP A 584 -16.22 -21.51 13.77
C ASP A 584 -17.20 -20.89 14.78
N GLY A 585 -16.71 -20.10 15.75
CA GLY A 585 -17.57 -19.45 16.76
C GLY A 585 -18.52 -18.43 16.14
N VAL A 586 -18.06 -17.66 15.15
CA VAL A 586 -18.93 -16.74 14.38
C VAL A 586 -19.94 -17.51 13.55
N ILE A 587 -19.56 -18.64 12.96
CA ILE A 587 -20.47 -19.45 12.14
C ILE A 587 -21.57 -20.04 13.01
N LYS A 588 -21.21 -20.55 14.19
CA LYS A 588 -22.17 -21.01 15.18
C LYS A 588 -23.13 -19.89 15.58
N ALA A 589 -22.61 -18.71 15.93
CA ALA A 589 -23.44 -17.58 16.30
C ALA A 589 -24.37 -17.15 15.16
N PHE A 590 -23.91 -17.21 13.91
CA PHE A 590 -24.75 -16.94 12.74
C PHE A 590 -25.84 -17.98 12.57
N ALA A 591 -25.49 -19.27 12.66
CA ALA A 591 -26.43 -20.38 12.58
C ALA A 591 -27.52 -20.30 13.65
N ASP A 592 -27.16 -19.91 14.87
CA ASP A 592 -28.10 -19.71 15.99
C ASP A 592 -29.09 -18.54 15.72
N LEU A 593 -28.72 -17.56 14.90
CA LEU A 593 -29.55 -16.40 14.55
C LEU A 593 -30.45 -16.62 13.33
N LEU A 594 -30.10 -17.55 12.43
CA LEU A 594 -30.86 -17.82 11.20
C LEU A 594 -32.36 -18.15 11.43
N PRO A 595 -32.77 -18.86 12.50
CA PRO A 595 -34.19 -19.11 12.76
C PRO A 595 -35.02 -17.84 13.02
N ASP A 596 -34.37 -16.77 13.50
CA ASP A 596 -34.99 -15.49 13.83
C ASP A 596 -34.96 -14.50 12.64
N PHE A 597 -34.34 -14.87 11.52
CA PHE A 597 -34.32 -14.02 10.33
C PHE A 597 -35.69 -14.02 9.64
N GLU A 598 -36.16 -12.84 9.27
CA GLU A 598 -37.37 -12.64 8.47
C GLU A 598 -36.99 -12.02 7.12
N GLU A 599 -37.91 -12.02 6.15
CA GLU A 599 -37.65 -11.43 4.84
C GLU A 599 -37.32 -9.92 4.97
N GLY A 600 -36.10 -9.53 4.58
CA GLY A 600 -35.61 -8.15 4.70
C GLY A 600 -35.18 -7.72 6.12
N ARG A 601 -35.16 -8.64 7.09
CA ARG A 601 -34.67 -8.42 8.46
C ARG A 601 -33.69 -9.54 8.85
N GLY A 602 -32.41 -9.19 8.89
CA GLY A 602 -31.32 -10.12 9.07
C GLY A 602 -30.15 -9.76 8.16
N LEU A 603 -28.99 -10.36 8.42
CA LEU A 603 -27.79 -10.13 7.63
C LEU A 603 -27.87 -10.88 6.30
N GLU A 604 -27.85 -10.14 5.19
CA GLU A 604 -27.99 -10.74 3.85
C GLU A 604 -26.66 -11.24 3.27
N GLU A 605 -25.54 -10.58 3.59
CA GLU A 605 -24.22 -10.86 3.04
C GLU A 605 -23.12 -10.90 4.12
N PRO A 606 -22.95 -12.02 4.84
CA PRO A 606 -21.76 -12.26 5.66
C PRO A 606 -20.56 -12.61 4.77
N LEU A 607 -19.56 -11.73 4.72
CA LEU A 607 -18.32 -11.99 3.96
C LEU A 607 -17.21 -12.41 4.93
N LEU A 608 -16.79 -13.67 4.83
CA LEU A 608 -15.86 -14.34 5.76
C LEU A 608 -14.67 -14.98 5.02
N GLY A 609 -14.34 -14.52 3.81
CA GLY A 609 -13.21 -15.05 3.03
C GLY A 609 -11.86 -14.74 3.67
N THR A 610 -10.90 -15.65 3.57
CA THR A 610 -9.55 -15.59 4.17
C THR A 610 -9.61 -15.55 5.70
N ASN A 611 -10.15 -16.61 6.32
CA ASN A 611 -10.31 -16.75 7.77
C ASN A 611 -9.95 -18.19 8.22
N GLN A 612 -10.33 -18.57 9.44
CA GLN A 612 -10.04 -19.87 10.06
C GLN A 612 -11.29 -20.77 10.19
N VAL A 613 -12.29 -20.60 9.31
CA VAL A 613 -13.50 -21.43 9.32
C VAL A 613 -13.17 -22.84 8.86
N THR A 614 -13.69 -23.84 9.56
CA THR A 614 -13.48 -25.27 9.28
C THR A 614 -14.76 -25.97 8.81
N ASP A 615 -14.65 -27.25 8.43
CA ASP A 615 -15.81 -28.07 8.09
C ASP A 615 -16.84 -28.17 9.25
N ALA A 616 -16.39 -28.06 10.52
CA ALA A 616 -17.30 -28.06 11.66
C ALA A 616 -18.18 -26.80 11.69
N GLY A 617 -17.63 -25.64 11.29
CA GLY A 617 -18.40 -24.42 11.08
C GLY A 617 -19.49 -24.61 10.04
N ILE A 618 -19.16 -25.19 8.89
CA ILE A 618 -20.12 -25.44 7.80
C ILE A 618 -21.20 -26.46 8.21
N GLU A 619 -20.88 -27.45 9.05
CA GLU A 619 -21.87 -28.35 9.62
C GLU A 619 -22.87 -27.61 10.51
N MET A 620 -22.42 -26.69 11.37
CA MET A 620 -23.31 -25.85 12.18
C MET A 620 -24.15 -24.91 11.31
N LEU A 621 -23.55 -24.33 10.27
CA LEU A 621 -24.26 -23.47 9.31
C LEU A 621 -25.40 -24.21 8.62
N TYR A 622 -25.17 -25.48 8.24
CA TYR A 622 -26.20 -26.33 7.66
C TYR A 622 -27.42 -26.43 8.58
N ASP A 623 -27.22 -26.73 9.87
CA ASP A 623 -28.31 -26.93 10.82
C ASP A 623 -29.15 -25.65 10.99
N GLY A 624 -28.48 -24.49 11.01
CA GLY A 624 -29.14 -23.18 11.03
C GLY A 624 -29.90 -22.88 9.73
N LEU A 625 -29.30 -23.15 8.57
CA LEU A 625 -29.92 -22.89 7.25
C LEU A 625 -31.18 -23.73 7.01
N VAL A 626 -31.22 -24.96 7.51
CA VAL A 626 -32.42 -25.82 7.41
C VAL A 626 -33.62 -25.24 8.18
N SER A 627 -33.34 -24.44 9.21
CA SER A 627 -34.33 -23.80 10.07
C SER A 627 -34.55 -22.32 9.74
N CYS A 628 -33.85 -21.79 8.74
CA CYS A 628 -33.91 -20.39 8.33
C CYS A 628 -35.27 -20.04 7.73
N ARG A 629 -35.89 -18.95 8.21
CA ARG A 629 -37.18 -18.44 7.70
C ARG A 629 -37.03 -17.25 6.75
N GLY A 630 -35.85 -16.62 6.76
CA GLY A 630 -35.50 -15.49 5.92
C GLY A 630 -34.72 -15.91 4.66
N THR A 631 -33.93 -14.97 4.14
CA THR A 631 -33.07 -15.19 2.99
C THR A 631 -31.69 -14.60 3.23
N VAL A 632 -30.65 -15.42 3.06
CA VAL A 632 -29.26 -14.97 2.93
C VAL A 632 -28.93 -14.87 1.45
N ARG A 633 -28.52 -13.68 1.01
CA ARG A 633 -28.24 -13.44 -0.42
C ARG A 633 -26.93 -14.09 -0.83
N PHE A 634 -25.87 -13.88 -0.06
CA PHE A 634 -24.55 -14.36 -0.45
C PHE A 634 -23.67 -14.61 0.76
N MET A 635 -22.98 -15.76 0.80
CA MET A 635 -21.93 -16.00 1.80
C MET A 635 -20.58 -16.23 1.14
N ASN A 636 -19.53 -15.65 1.70
CA ASN A 636 -18.17 -15.83 1.21
C ASN A 636 -17.33 -16.56 2.26
N PHE A 637 -16.77 -17.72 1.90
CA PHE A 637 -15.79 -18.49 2.66
C PHE A 637 -14.55 -18.82 1.83
N THR A 638 -14.15 -17.94 0.90
CA THR A 638 -12.93 -18.17 0.11
C THR A 638 -11.72 -18.33 1.02
N SER A 639 -10.70 -19.12 0.63
CA SER A 639 -9.44 -19.23 1.39
C SER A 639 -9.61 -19.48 2.90
N ASN A 640 -10.44 -20.43 3.30
CA ASN A 640 -10.62 -20.89 4.67
C ASN A 640 -9.97 -22.27 4.86
N LEU A 641 -10.27 -22.96 5.97
CA LEU A 641 -9.78 -24.30 6.29
C LEU A 641 -10.82 -25.38 5.93
N LEU A 642 -11.54 -25.19 4.82
CA LEU A 642 -12.61 -26.10 4.39
C LEU A 642 -12.05 -27.23 3.53
N THR A 643 -12.65 -28.42 3.68
CA THR A 643 -12.30 -29.58 2.87
C THR A 643 -13.45 -30.03 1.96
N SER A 644 -13.26 -31.16 1.29
CA SER A 644 -14.32 -31.82 0.52
C SER A 644 -15.55 -32.20 1.39
N GLN A 645 -15.43 -32.29 2.71
CA GLN A 645 -16.54 -32.54 3.63
C GLN A 645 -17.56 -31.40 3.62
N SER A 646 -17.11 -30.14 3.67
CA SER A 646 -17.98 -28.96 3.53
C SER A 646 -18.80 -28.98 2.24
N LEU A 647 -18.18 -29.34 1.11
CA LEU A 647 -18.88 -29.45 -0.17
C LEU A 647 -19.94 -30.55 -0.17
N GLN A 648 -19.64 -31.71 0.42
CA GLN A 648 -20.62 -32.78 0.55
C GLN A 648 -21.81 -32.32 1.38
N ARG A 649 -21.56 -31.59 2.48
CA ARG A 649 -22.63 -31.08 3.32
C ARG A 649 -23.48 -30.03 2.62
N MET A 650 -22.85 -29.07 1.95
CA MET A 650 -23.57 -28.06 1.17
C MET A 650 -24.30 -28.68 -0.02
N THR A 651 -23.75 -29.72 -0.66
CA THR A 651 -24.46 -30.50 -1.70
C THR A 651 -25.76 -31.10 -1.15
N ALA A 652 -25.71 -31.72 0.03
CA ALA A 652 -26.89 -32.30 0.68
C ALA A 652 -27.94 -31.21 1.02
N PHE A 653 -27.49 -30.02 1.40
CA PHE A 653 -28.38 -28.87 1.61
C PHE A 653 -29.08 -28.44 0.33
N LEU A 654 -28.35 -28.30 -0.78
CA LEU A 654 -28.94 -27.94 -2.08
C LEU A 654 -29.97 -28.95 -2.56
N ASP A 655 -29.71 -30.25 -2.38
CA ASP A 655 -30.67 -31.31 -2.72
C ASP A 655 -31.92 -31.26 -1.82
N LEU A 656 -31.76 -30.94 -0.53
CA LEU A 656 -32.89 -30.72 0.37
C LEU A 656 -33.73 -29.50 -0.07
N CYS A 657 -33.10 -28.40 -0.45
CA CYS A 657 -33.77 -27.21 -0.98
C CYS A 657 -34.60 -27.52 -2.24
N CYS A 658 -34.06 -28.29 -3.18
CA CYS A 658 -34.79 -28.78 -4.36
C CYS A 658 -36.03 -29.60 -3.96
N SER A 659 -35.91 -30.46 -2.95
CA SER A 659 -37.03 -31.30 -2.48
C SER A 659 -38.14 -30.50 -1.80
N LYS A 660 -37.78 -29.48 -1.01
CA LYS A 660 -38.72 -28.62 -0.28
C LYS A 660 -39.28 -27.46 -1.12
N LYS A 661 -38.64 -27.14 -2.25
CA LYS A 661 -38.91 -25.93 -3.06
C LYS A 661 -38.74 -24.62 -2.28
N GLU A 662 -37.79 -24.61 -1.35
CA GLU A 662 -37.39 -23.44 -0.56
C GLU A 662 -35.88 -23.22 -0.75
N LEU A 663 -35.44 -21.96 -0.87
CA LEU A 663 -34.03 -21.62 -1.09
C LEU A 663 -33.60 -20.46 -0.16
N PRO A 664 -33.22 -20.76 1.09
CA PRO A 664 -32.86 -19.73 2.07
C PRO A 664 -31.47 -19.12 1.84
N LEU A 665 -30.69 -19.64 0.88
CA LEU A 665 -29.37 -19.13 0.49
C LEU A 665 -29.30 -18.96 -1.04
N TRP A 666 -29.00 -17.76 -1.53
CA TRP A 666 -28.98 -17.48 -2.98
C TRP A 666 -27.61 -17.60 -3.64
N GLY A 667 -26.53 -17.57 -2.86
CA GLY A 667 -25.18 -17.72 -3.38
C GLY A 667 -24.17 -18.02 -2.28
N LEU A 668 -23.11 -18.73 -2.65
CA LEU A 668 -22.03 -19.14 -1.77
C LEU A 668 -20.71 -19.01 -2.54
N ASP A 669 -19.60 -18.71 -1.89
CA ASP A 669 -18.27 -18.77 -2.50
C ASP A 669 -17.34 -19.55 -1.59
N LEU A 670 -16.79 -20.65 -2.12
CA LEU A 670 -15.90 -21.57 -1.41
C LEU A 670 -14.54 -21.68 -2.10
N THR A 671 -14.20 -20.76 -3.02
CA THR A 671 -12.96 -20.84 -3.81
C THR A 671 -11.70 -20.81 -2.94
N TYR A 672 -10.60 -21.38 -3.44
CA TYR A 672 -9.30 -21.44 -2.73
C TYR A 672 -9.32 -22.19 -1.38
N ASN A 673 -10.15 -23.23 -1.25
CA ASN A 673 -10.14 -24.18 -0.13
C ASN A 673 -9.64 -25.57 -0.60
N ASP A 674 -9.29 -26.48 0.33
CA ASP A 674 -8.71 -27.80 0.01
C ASP A 674 -9.76 -28.83 -0.42
N MET A 675 -10.26 -28.67 -1.65
CA MET A 675 -11.40 -29.42 -2.17
C MET A 675 -11.00 -30.31 -3.36
N SER A 676 -11.46 -31.57 -3.34
CA SER A 676 -11.21 -32.49 -4.45
C SER A 676 -12.00 -32.11 -5.70
N VAL A 677 -11.43 -32.35 -6.88
CA VAL A 677 -12.12 -32.16 -8.17
C VAL A 677 -13.46 -32.91 -8.20
N LYS A 678 -13.51 -34.12 -7.64
CA LYS A 678 -14.71 -34.95 -7.59
C LYS A 678 -15.83 -34.28 -6.77
N SER A 679 -15.53 -33.76 -5.58
CA SER A 679 -16.53 -33.08 -4.75
C SER A 679 -17.03 -31.79 -5.41
N VAL A 680 -16.15 -31.05 -6.09
CA VAL A 680 -16.54 -29.85 -6.85
C VAL A 680 -17.50 -30.20 -7.99
N GLN A 681 -17.23 -31.28 -8.74
CA GLN A 681 -18.13 -31.76 -9.79
C GLN A 681 -19.50 -32.20 -9.26
N GLN A 682 -19.52 -32.90 -8.11
CA GLN A 682 -20.77 -33.30 -7.46
C GLN A 682 -21.59 -32.09 -7.02
N PHE A 683 -20.94 -31.10 -6.41
CA PHE A 683 -21.58 -29.85 -6.01
C PHE A 683 -22.12 -29.06 -7.21
N ARG A 684 -21.35 -28.97 -8.31
CA ARG A 684 -21.83 -28.38 -9.59
C ARG A 684 -23.08 -29.04 -10.12
N ALA A 685 -23.13 -30.38 -10.07
CA ALA A 685 -24.31 -31.11 -10.52
C ALA A 685 -25.54 -30.79 -9.66
N ALA A 686 -25.38 -30.56 -8.36
CA ALA A 686 -26.45 -30.15 -7.46
C ALA A 686 -26.92 -28.71 -7.73
N VAL A 687 -25.99 -27.77 -7.93
CA VAL A 687 -26.31 -26.41 -8.37
C VAL A 687 -27.07 -26.41 -9.72
N GLY A 688 -26.69 -27.28 -10.66
CA GLY A 688 -27.41 -27.43 -11.93
C GLY A 688 -28.87 -27.86 -11.76
N ARG A 689 -29.17 -28.73 -10.79
CA ARG A 689 -30.56 -29.13 -10.45
C ARG A 689 -31.36 -27.97 -9.85
N LEU A 690 -30.72 -27.13 -9.04
CA LEU A 690 -31.32 -25.92 -8.48
C LEU A 690 -31.74 -24.93 -9.56
N SER A 691 -30.91 -24.67 -10.57
CA SER A 691 -31.24 -23.78 -11.70
C SER A 691 -32.45 -24.25 -12.51
N GLY A 692 -32.72 -25.56 -12.54
CA GLY A 692 -33.95 -26.10 -13.12
C GLY A 692 -35.21 -25.93 -12.25
N THR A 693 -35.03 -25.66 -10.96
CA THR A 693 -36.11 -25.55 -9.95
C THR A 693 -36.45 -24.09 -9.60
N PHE A 694 -35.46 -23.19 -9.60
CA PHE A 694 -35.60 -21.79 -9.24
C PHE A 694 -35.03 -20.87 -10.33
N SER A 695 -35.76 -19.81 -10.69
CA SER A 695 -35.34 -18.84 -11.72
C SER A 695 -34.26 -17.84 -11.28
N ARG A 696 -33.86 -17.85 -9.99
CA ARG A 696 -32.92 -16.90 -9.37
C ARG A 696 -31.55 -17.49 -9.03
N SER A 697 -31.06 -18.50 -9.75
CA SER A 697 -29.82 -19.24 -9.42
C SER A 697 -28.49 -18.58 -9.81
N TRP A 698 -28.50 -17.36 -10.34
CA TRP A 698 -27.36 -16.68 -11.00
C TRP A 698 -26.10 -16.47 -10.14
N GLN A 699 -26.17 -16.56 -8.80
CA GLN A 699 -25.02 -16.28 -7.92
C GLN A 699 -24.21 -17.52 -7.48
N TRP A 700 -24.66 -18.74 -7.80
CA TRP A 700 -23.91 -19.97 -7.50
C TRP A 700 -22.79 -20.28 -8.51
N GLU A 701 -22.70 -19.54 -9.62
CA GLU A 701 -21.67 -19.76 -10.64
C GLU A 701 -20.28 -19.26 -10.22
N ARG A 702 -20.21 -18.38 -9.21
CA ARG A 702 -18.95 -17.81 -8.70
C ARG A 702 -18.14 -18.77 -7.81
N CYS A 703 -18.67 -19.92 -7.39
CA CYS A 703 -17.98 -20.89 -6.52
C CYS A 703 -16.76 -21.60 -7.16
N PHE A 704 -16.38 -21.24 -8.39
CA PHE A 704 -15.75 -22.19 -9.32
C PHE A 704 -14.47 -21.68 -10.00
N THR A 705 -13.53 -21.18 -9.21
CA THR A 705 -12.11 -21.23 -9.58
C THR A 705 -11.41 -22.25 -8.69
N ALA A 706 -11.35 -23.48 -9.17
CA ALA A 706 -10.26 -24.36 -8.75
C ALA A 706 -8.99 -23.71 -9.29
N GLY A 707 -8.09 -23.31 -8.40
CA GLY A 707 -6.69 -23.16 -8.77
C GLY A 707 -6.20 -24.53 -9.23
N CYS A 708 -6.27 -24.78 -10.54
CA CYS A 708 -5.36 -25.74 -11.14
C CYS A 708 -3.97 -25.14 -10.94
N GLY A 709 -3.17 -25.80 -10.10
CA GLY A 709 -1.78 -25.44 -9.85
C GLY A 709 -0.89 -25.62 -11.05
#